data_AF-A0A3S1SF91-F1
#
_entry.id   AF-A0A3S1SF91-F1
#
_cell.length_a   1.000
_cell.length_b   1.000
_cell.length_c   1.000
_cell.angle_alpha   90.00
_cell.angle_beta   90.00
_cell.angle_gamma   90.00
#
_symmetry.space_group_name_H-M   'P 1'
#
loop_
_entity.id
_entity.type
_entity.pdbx_description
1 polymer ?
#
loop_
_entity_poly.entity_id
_entity_poly.type
_entity_poly.pdbx_seq_one_letter_code
_entity_poly.pdbx_strand_id
1 'polypeptide(L)'
;TGVRLGIAGTPGATANAEFTFGGNSSSISGITASLDARGLNEGSGHYAFGTTAFTGPQLYDLRNYIFVAAGASGGGTSITDLASIEYADNITASDAIIVLVNRGTIDDATGFSLSDGQELASFGNDRAFSLGGVPLNVTGTNIHHDESISDSAGAATLTSSGGGNVVTLGNGNTLLDFNVSGGSGSAIYGLGINGLTVQGVTASNVGSGLYLNGVTGTVSVDDLTVQTASQTGIVLVDSSATVDFTGNTKITSAANVGLFANNFDGIATFDDLDISGGGRGVAIWSGSSGTLTFAAASSITNTDDVAFNINGAVPNVTYNGTIDQANAANAVRIIGQTGGTATFGGKITASTGSANAIDLSANTGGTVKFTGGLDLTTTTGTGFDATGGGTITVAAAGTEQITTGTGRAINLDGITIGTGGMAFDSITTGVATATALNFNAVSGGQFLGGNVTVGGTAAGINGLAINASSSTFTITNLVTTNVAGTDVSLTNNTGSITILGGTITNSGAGDGVVVSGGSATVGVAANVSSSATAPGAAVKVDGTTGGSVTFSGTVTSTGTGDLFDVGSTLTPAGGAISFTGPTLSATGGGGALVSSLGGTATLNVTAPLSITNATGTGLSVTNVASTASASFGEVTVTTPGGTGIFIADNGTVTFGTTQVTLGAASTAGIEFLDINEHISFGTTTIDEVGANQTGID
;
A
#
# COMPACT_ATOMS: atom_id res chain seq x y z
N THR A 1 3.89 -8.09 -70.47
CA THR A 1 4.81 -7.95 -69.35
C THR A 1 6.24 -8.12 -69.84
N GLY A 2 7.17 -7.25 -69.43
CA GLY A 2 8.59 -7.30 -69.80
C GLY A 2 9.31 -8.46 -69.10
N VAL A 3 9.40 -8.39 -67.77
CA VAL A 3 9.86 -9.51 -66.92
C VAL A 3 8.78 -9.89 -65.91
N ARG A 4 8.63 -11.19 -65.67
CA ARG A 4 7.71 -11.73 -64.65
C ARG A 4 8.46 -12.70 -63.74
N LEU A 5 8.43 -12.45 -62.45
CA LEU A 5 9.17 -13.19 -61.41
C LEU A 5 8.24 -14.00 -60.47
N GLY A 6 6.93 -13.73 -60.49
CA GLY A 6 5.93 -14.54 -59.80
C GLY A 6 4.72 -14.83 -60.67
N ILE A 7 3.85 -15.75 -60.25
CA ILE A 7 2.62 -16.08 -60.98
C ILE A 7 1.47 -15.24 -60.42
N ALA A 8 1.40 -13.95 -60.78
CA ALA A 8 0.22 -13.08 -60.65
C ALA A 8 -0.59 -13.25 -59.34
N GLY A 9 0.09 -13.35 -58.19
CA GLY A 9 -0.56 -13.49 -56.87
C GLY A 9 -0.99 -14.91 -56.48
N THR A 10 -0.57 -15.97 -57.18
CA THR A 10 -0.87 -17.37 -56.81
C THR A 10 0.12 -17.84 -55.72
N PRO A 11 -0.32 -18.17 -54.49
CA PRO A 11 0.58 -18.62 -53.43
C PRO A 11 1.23 -19.98 -53.76
N GLY A 12 2.55 -20.12 -53.53
CA GLY A 12 3.27 -21.39 -53.60
C GLY A 12 4.04 -21.72 -54.89
N ALA A 13 4.04 -20.84 -55.89
CA ALA A 13 4.83 -20.99 -57.13
C ALA A 13 5.70 -19.74 -57.38
N THR A 14 6.69 -19.52 -56.51
CA THR A 14 7.67 -18.42 -56.62
C THR A 14 8.80 -18.80 -57.58
N ALA A 15 9.31 -17.85 -58.37
CA ALA A 15 10.61 -18.05 -59.00
C ALA A 15 11.68 -18.20 -57.91
N ASN A 16 12.67 -19.04 -58.16
CA ASN A 16 13.81 -19.25 -57.27
C ASN A 16 15.06 -19.45 -58.13
N ALA A 17 15.59 -18.34 -58.66
CA ALA A 17 16.78 -18.34 -59.50
C ALA A 17 17.75 -17.23 -59.08
N GLU A 18 19.03 -17.45 -59.33
CA GLU A 18 20.04 -16.39 -59.36
C GLU A 18 20.08 -15.81 -60.77
N PHE A 19 19.71 -14.55 -60.89
CA PHE A 19 19.52 -13.87 -62.16
C PHE A 19 20.12 -12.48 -62.11
N THR A 20 21.03 -12.20 -63.04
CA THR A 20 21.60 -10.86 -63.22
C THR A 20 21.36 -10.42 -64.66
N PHE A 21 20.80 -9.23 -64.82
CA PHE A 21 20.48 -8.64 -66.11
C PHE A 21 20.82 -7.15 -66.14
N GLY A 22 21.48 -6.72 -67.22
CA GLY A 22 21.58 -5.32 -67.58
C GLY A 22 22.87 -4.57 -67.20
N GLY A 23 22.91 -3.29 -67.59
CA GLY A 23 24.00 -2.32 -67.48
C GLY A 23 23.56 -0.92 -67.98
N ASN A 24 24.49 0.03 -68.19
CA ASN A 24 24.20 1.46 -68.43
C ASN A 24 23.31 1.80 -69.64
N SER A 25 22.96 0.83 -70.50
CA SER A 25 22.13 1.03 -71.70
C SER A 25 21.05 -0.04 -71.87
N SER A 26 20.78 -0.83 -70.84
CA SER A 26 19.75 -1.87 -70.86
C SER A 26 18.39 -1.28 -70.53
N SER A 27 17.35 -1.72 -71.24
CA SER A 27 15.97 -1.35 -70.94
C SER A 27 15.04 -2.55 -71.04
N ILE A 28 14.02 -2.55 -70.19
CA ILE A 28 12.93 -3.52 -70.19
C ILE A 28 11.64 -2.72 -70.30
N SER A 29 10.86 -3.01 -71.34
CA SER A 29 9.58 -2.34 -71.57
C SER A 29 8.43 -3.35 -71.52
N GLY A 30 7.25 -2.87 -71.15
CA GLY A 30 6.05 -3.67 -71.18
C GLY A 30 4.80 -2.84 -70.96
N ILE A 31 3.76 -3.16 -71.76
CA ILE A 31 2.47 -2.45 -71.70
C ILE A 31 1.74 -2.77 -70.39
N THR A 32 1.61 -4.05 -70.05
CA THR A 32 0.96 -4.50 -68.80
C THR A 32 1.84 -4.23 -67.57
N ALA A 33 3.13 -4.50 -67.70
CA ALA A 33 4.14 -4.31 -66.68
C ALA A 33 5.52 -4.41 -67.34
N SER A 34 6.45 -3.53 -67.02
CA SER A 34 7.86 -3.70 -67.33
C SER A 34 8.50 -4.76 -66.43
N LEU A 35 8.03 -4.87 -65.18
CA LEU A 35 8.37 -5.88 -64.19
C LEU A 35 7.11 -6.33 -63.44
N ASP A 36 6.86 -7.63 -63.32
CA ASP A 36 5.75 -8.20 -62.55
C ASP A 36 6.29 -9.17 -61.50
N ALA A 37 6.35 -8.70 -60.26
CA ALA A 37 6.85 -9.42 -59.09
C ALA A 37 5.71 -9.90 -58.17
N ARG A 38 4.45 -9.83 -58.60
CA ARG A 38 3.32 -10.35 -57.82
C ARG A 38 3.45 -11.85 -57.57
N GLY A 39 3.28 -12.27 -56.32
CA GLY A 39 3.48 -13.64 -55.86
C GLY A 39 4.96 -14.07 -55.75
N LEU A 40 5.92 -13.15 -55.83
CA LEU A 40 7.33 -13.43 -55.58
C LEU A 40 7.60 -13.47 -54.07
N ASN A 41 8.19 -14.56 -53.59
CA ASN A 41 8.66 -14.66 -52.22
C ASN A 41 10.00 -13.93 -52.06
N GLU A 42 10.10 -13.01 -51.10
CA GLU A 42 11.31 -12.24 -50.81
C GLU A 42 12.52 -13.10 -50.39
N GLY A 43 12.27 -14.31 -49.88
CA GLY A 43 13.32 -15.25 -49.46
C GLY A 43 13.80 -16.21 -50.55
N SER A 44 13.31 -16.11 -51.80
CA SER A 44 13.60 -17.08 -52.87
C SER A 44 14.24 -16.45 -54.11
N GLY A 45 15.48 -16.82 -54.42
CA GLY A 45 16.27 -16.30 -55.54
C GLY A 45 16.74 -14.85 -55.36
N HIS A 46 17.56 -14.37 -56.29
CA HIS A 46 18.05 -13.00 -56.36
C HIS A 46 18.02 -12.52 -57.82
N TYR A 47 17.43 -11.37 -58.07
CA TYR A 47 17.17 -10.85 -59.42
C TYR A 47 17.74 -9.44 -59.55
N ALA A 48 19.00 -9.34 -59.96
CA ALA A 48 19.73 -8.07 -60.07
C ALA A 48 19.58 -7.46 -61.46
N PHE A 49 18.95 -6.29 -61.54
CA PHE A 49 18.75 -5.53 -62.78
C PHE A 49 19.75 -4.36 -62.97
N GLY A 50 20.63 -4.12 -61.99
CA GLY A 50 21.64 -3.05 -62.07
C GLY A 50 21.01 -1.67 -62.35
N THR A 51 21.50 -0.97 -63.37
CA THR A 51 20.99 0.35 -63.81
C THR A 51 19.94 0.26 -64.93
N THR A 52 19.34 -0.91 -65.17
CA THR A 52 18.38 -1.13 -66.26
C THR A 52 17.20 -0.16 -66.17
N ALA A 53 16.84 0.48 -67.29
CA ALA A 53 15.68 1.35 -67.38
C ALA A 53 14.39 0.53 -67.55
N PHE A 54 13.37 0.81 -66.74
CA PHE A 54 12.06 0.17 -66.84
C PHE A 54 11.06 1.14 -67.48
N THR A 55 10.46 0.76 -68.61
CA THR A 55 9.45 1.58 -69.32
C THR A 55 8.11 0.86 -69.34
N GLY A 56 7.25 1.23 -68.39
CA GLY A 56 5.97 0.58 -68.10
C GLY A 56 5.86 0.23 -66.60
N PRO A 57 4.66 -0.13 -66.10
CA PRO A 57 4.42 -0.32 -64.68
C PRO A 57 5.31 -1.40 -64.04
N GLN A 58 5.70 -1.24 -62.77
CA GLN A 58 6.24 -2.33 -61.96
C GLN A 58 5.12 -2.83 -61.07
N LEU A 59 4.73 -4.10 -61.21
CA LEU A 59 3.64 -4.71 -60.45
C LEU A 59 4.20 -5.52 -59.29
N TYR A 60 3.58 -5.36 -58.15
CA TYR A 60 3.86 -6.06 -56.90
C TYR A 60 2.52 -6.26 -56.17
N ASP A 61 2.51 -7.12 -55.14
CA ASP A 61 1.30 -7.36 -54.37
C ASP A 61 1.03 -6.13 -53.48
N LEU A 62 0.02 -5.35 -53.86
CA LEU A 62 -0.42 -4.18 -53.10
C LEU A 62 -1.08 -4.62 -51.80
N ARG A 63 -0.86 -3.86 -50.74
CA ARG A 63 -1.64 -3.99 -49.51
C ARG A 63 -3.07 -3.51 -49.76
N ASN A 64 -4.04 -4.14 -49.09
CA ASN A 64 -5.46 -3.84 -49.24
C ASN A 64 -5.86 -2.58 -48.45
N TYR A 65 -5.39 -1.41 -48.89
CA TYR A 65 -5.68 -0.12 -48.27
C TYR A 65 -7.04 0.44 -48.67
N ILE A 66 -7.76 1.00 -47.69
CA ILE A 66 -9.00 1.75 -47.88
C ILE A 66 -8.87 3.09 -47.17
N PHE A 67 -8.65 4.16 -47.94
CA PHE A 67 -8.52 5.51 -47.40
C PHE A 67 -9.90 6.13 -47.16
N VAL A 68 -10.17 6.60 -45.94
CA VAL A 68 -11.49 7.06 -45.49
C VAL A 68 -11.40 8.47 -44.94
N ALA A 69 -12.38 9.32 -45.21
CA ALA A 69 -12.44 10.66 -44.63
C ALA A 69 -13.87 11.17 -44.42
N ALA A 70 -14.00 12.21 -43.59
CA ALA A 70 -15.27 12.85 -43.29
C ALA A 70 -15.92 13.41 -44.56
N GLY A 71 -17.19 13.05 -44.80
CA GLY A 71 -17.98 13.54 -45.93
C GLY A 71 -17.54 13.07 -47.32
N ALA A 72 -16.63 12.09 -47.39
CA ALA A 72 -16.13 11.54 -48.65
C ALA A 72 -17.10 10.51 -49.26
N SER A 73 -16.95 10.22 -50.57
CA SER A 73 -17.85 9.33 -51.33
C SER A 73 -17.16 8.59 -52.47
N GLY A 74 -15.82 8.61 -52.50
CA GLY A 74 -14.98 7.92 -53.46
C GLY A 74 -14.82 6.42 -53.17
N GLY A 75 -13.88 5.79 -53.86
CA GLY A 75 -13.62 4.34 -53.77
C GLY A 75 -12.62 3.91 -52.69
N GLY A 76 -11.94 4.85 -52.04
CA GLY A 76 -10.94 4.57 -51.00
C GLY A 76 -9.60 4.10 -51.53
N THR A 77 -9.32 4.26 -52.83
CA THR A 77 -8.13 3.69 -53.48
C THR A 77 -6.84 4.50 -53.28
N SER A 78 -6.94 5.76 -52.83
CA SER A 78 -5.80 6.64 -52.58
C SER A 78 -6.18 7.83 -51.68
N ILE A 79 -5.20 8.63 -51.25
CA ILE A 79 -5.47 9.86 -50.46
C ILE A 79 -6.30 10.90 -51.25
N THR A 80 -6.33 10.78 -52.57
CA THR A 80 -7.11 11.66 -53.46
C THR A 80 -8.47 11.07 -53.85
N ASP A 81 -8.73 9.80 -53.54
CA ASP A 81 -9.98 9.08 -53.78
C ASP A 81 -10.43 8.42 -52.48
N LEU A 82 -10.98 9.23 -51.57
CA LEU A 82 -11.34 8.83 -50.21
C LEU A 82 -12.76 8.25 -50.18
N ALA A 83 -12.95 7.13 -49.48
CA ALA A 83 -14.25 6.52 -49.26
C ALA A 83 -14.98 7.13 -48.04
N SER A 84 -16.31 6.91 -47.99
CA SER A 84 -17.10 7.21 -46.80
C SER A 84 -16.85 6.19 -45.69
N ILE A 85 -17.16 6.55 -44.44
CA ILE A 85 -16.99 5.63 -43.31
C ILE A 85 -17.95 4.44 -43.39
N GLU A 86 -19.18 4.66 -43.87
CA GLU A 86 -20.17 3.61 -44.06
C GLU A 86 -19.73 2.61 -45.15
N TYR A 87 -19.04 3.06 -46.18
CA TYR A 87 -18.45 2.15 -47.18
C TYR A 87 -17.40 1.26 -46.53
N ALA A 88 -16.51 1.83 -45.71
CA ALA A 88 -15.46 1.08 -45.03
C ALA A 88 -16.00 0.10 -43.99
N ASP A 89 -17.06 0.47 -43.26
CA ASP A 89 -17.72 -0.36 -42.25
C ASP A 89 -18.36 -1.63 -42.84
N ASN A 90 -18.68 -1.62 -44.13
CA ASN A 90 -19.20 -2.80 -44.85
C ASN A 90 -18.10 -3.75 -45.36
N ILE A 91 -16.82 -3.44 -45.17
CA ILE A 91 -15.71 -4.28 -45.63
C ILE A 91 -15.48 -5.43 -44.64
N THR A 92 -15.48 -6.66 -45.16
CA THR A 92 -15.32 -7.89 -44.35
C THR A 92 -14.04 -8.67 -44.66
N ALA A 93 -13.22 -8.18 -45.58
CA ALA A 93 -11.94 -8.81 -45.92
C ALA A 93 -10.98 -8.71 -44.73
N SER A 94 -10.43 -9.84 -44.29
CA SER A 94 -9.57 -9.93 -43.10
C SER A 94 -8.20 -9.27 -43.27
N ASP A 95 -7.77 -9.01 -44.51
CA ASP A 95 -6.51 -8.34 -44.84
C ASP A 95 -6.68 -6.84 -45.10
N ALA A 96 -7.90 -6.30 -44.91
CA ALA A 96 -8.20 -4.90 -45.13
C ALA A 96 -7.51 -4.00 -44.11
N ILE A 97 -6.90 -2.93 -44.61
CA ILE A 97 -6.27 -1.86 -43.82
C ILE A 97 -7.05 -0.58 -44.08
N ILE A 98 -7.91 -0.21 -43.15
CA ILE A 98 -8.73 1.00 -43.20
C ILE A 98 -7.89 2.16 -42.67
N VAL A 99 -7.57 3.13 -43.53
CA VAL A 99 -6.74 4.29 -43.22
C VAL A 99 -7.61 5.53 -43.10
N LEU A 100 -7.82 6.00 -41.87
CA LEU A 100 -8.53 7.24 -41.57
C LEU A 100 -7.64 8.45 -41.92
N VAL A 101 -8.13 9.31 -42.80
CA VAL A 101 -7.43 10.51 -43.27
C VAL A 101 -8.02 11.75 -42.62
N ASN A 102 -7.18 12.59 -42.01
CA ASN A 102 -7.65 13.73 -41.23
C ASN A 102 -8.13 14.88 -42.12
N ARG A 103 -9.41 14.83 -42.51
CA ARG A 103 -10.13 15.90 -43.25
C ARG A 103 -11.32 16.46 -42.44
N GLY A 104 -11.26 16.34 -41.11
CA GLY A 104 -12.37 16.63 -40.19
C GLY A 104 -12.74 15.41 -39.35
N THR A 105 -13.70 15.58 -38.43
CA THR A 105 -14.22 14.48 -37.61
C THR A 105 -14.99 13.49 -38.47
N ILE A 106 -14.58 12.23 -38.43
CA ILE A 106 -15.24 11.11 -39.10
C ILE A 106 -16.29 10.57 -38.13
N ASP A 107 -17.57 10.62 -38.50
CA ASP A 107 -18.68 10.19 -37.65
C ASP A 107 -19.34 8.95 -38.23
N ASP A 108 -19.18 7.81 -37.55
CA ASP A 108 -19.99 6.63 -37.79
C ASP A 108 -21.15 6.62 -36.79
N ALA A 109 -22.32 7.06 -37.24
CA ALA A 109 -23.49 7.20 -36.38
C ALA A 109 -23.88 5.89 -35.66
N THR A 110 -23.54 4.72 -36.21
CA THR A 110 -23.83 3.41 -35.61
C THR A 110 -22.66 2.79 -34.85
N GLY A 111 -21.48 3.40 -34.96
CA GLY A 111 -20.22 2.86 -34.44
C GLY A 111 -19.56 1.93 -35.45
N PHE A 112 -18.24 2.04 -35.58
CA PHE A 112 -17.45 1.32 -36.57
C PHE A 112 -17.17 -0.11 -36.10
N SER A 113 -17.41 -1.10 -36.95
CA SER A 113 -17.26 -2.53 -36.64
C SER A 113 -16.17 -3.16 -37.49
N LEU A 114 -15.18 -3.75 -36.84
CA LEU A 114 -14.11 -4.49 -37.52
C LEU A 114 -14.45 -5.99 -37.58
N SER A 115 -14.25 -6.58 -38.77
CA SER A 115 -14.17 -8.02 -38.95
C SER A 115 -12.81 -8.56 -38.50
N ASP A 116 -12.73 -9.88 -38.26
CA ASP A 116 -11.51 -10.54 -37.82
C ASP A 116 -10.29 -10.21 -38.72
N GLY A 117 -9.16 -9.88 -38.09
CA GLY A 117 -7.86 -9.63 -38.74
C GLY A 117 -7.64 -8.22 -39.31
N GLN A 118 -8.68 -7.40 -39.39
CA GLN A 118 -8.59 -6.06 -40.00
C GLN A 118 -7.74 -5.09 -39.19
N GLU A 119 -7.16 -4.12 -39.90
CA GLU A 119 -6.41 -2.99 -39.33
C GLU A 119 -7.18 -1.67 -39.53
N LEU A 120 -7.26 -0.86 -38.48
CA LEU A 120 -7.75 0.51 -38.51
C LEU A 120 -6.63 1.44 -38.08
N ALA A 121 -6.19 2.32 -38.97
CA ALA A 121 -5.01 3.14 -38.76
C ALA A 121 -5.21 4.58 -39.23
N SER A 122 -4.34 5.49 -38.80
CA SER A 122 -4.26 6.86 -39.32
C SER A 122 -2.81 7.35 -39.39
N PHE A 123 -2.60 8.60 -39.79
CA PHE A 123 -1.29 9.23 -39.95
C PHE A 123 -0.79 9.92 -38.66
N GLY A 124 -1.31 9.53 -37.49
CA GLY A 124 -0.83 10.04 -36.20
C GLY A 124 0.61 9.60 -35.91
N ASN A 125 1.27 10.26 -34.96
CA ASN A 125 2.64 9.93 -34.52
C ASN A 125 3.63 9.79 -35.69
N ASP A 126 3.50 10.66 -36.70
CA ASP A 126 4.29 10.67 -37.93
C ASP A 126 4.22 9.37 -38.76
N ARG A 127 3.18 8.55 -38.56
CA ARG A 127 2.98 7.31 -39.32
C ARG A 127 2.84 7.61 -40.81
N ALA A 128 3.59 6.83 -41.60
CA ALA A 128 3.43 6.74 -43.04
C ALA A 128 3.06 5.30 -43.42
N PHE A 129 2.34 5.14 -44.53
CA PHE A 129 1.95 3.84 -45.07
C PHE A 129 2.77 3.55 -46.31
N SER A 130 3.28 2.34 -46.48
CA SER A 130 3.86 1.92 -47.74
C SER A 130 2.81 1.20 -48.57
N LEU A 131 2.58 1.62 -49.81
CA LEU A 131 1.78 0.86 -50.79
C LEU A 131 2.39 -0.52 -51.09
N GLY A 132 3.57 -0.80 -50.56
CA GLY A 132 4.43 -1.91 -50.94
C GLY A 132 5.33 -1.51 -52.10
N GLY A 133 6.15 -2.46 -52.50
CA GLY A 133 6.98 -2.36 -53.69
C GLY A 133 7.43 -3.73 -54.13
N VAL A 134 8.28 -3.73 -55.15
CA VAL A 134 8.93 -4.94 -55.64
C VAL A 134 9.77 -5.55 -54.49
N PRO A 135 9.64 -6.86 -54.21
CA PRO A 135 10.38 -7.53 -53.14
C PRO A 135 11.89 -7.25 -53.16
N LEU A 136 12.51 -7.14 -51.98
CA LEU A 136 13.91 -6.70 -51.82
C LEU A 136 14.94 -7.64 -52.48
N ASN A 137 14.58 -8.88 -52.77
CA ASN A 137 15.42 -9.80 -53.55
C ASN A 137 15.48 -9.46 -55.05
N VAL A 138 14.76 -8.44 -55.52
CA VAL A 138 14.85 -7.90 -56.88
C VAL A 138 15.59 -6.56 -56.88
N THR A 139 16.90 -6.54 -57.11
CA THR A 139 17.70 -5.33 -56.90
C THR A 139 17.89 -4.51 -58.19
N GLY A 140 17.98 -3.19 -58.08
CA GLY A 140 18.35 -2.31 -59.19
C GLY A 140 18.02 -0.84 -58.91
N THR A 141 18.75 0.08 -59.54
CA THR A 141 18.62 1.54 -59.28
C THR A 141 17.24 2.09 -59.63
N ASN A 142 16.54 1.44 -60.56
CA ASN A 142 15.22 1.86 -61.03
C ASN A 142 14.11 0.89 -60.56
N ILE A 143 14.35 0.07 -59.53
CA ILE A 143 13.33 -0.80 -58.93
C ILE A 143 12.58 -0.05 -57.83
N HIS A 144 11.25 -0.12 -57.84
CA HIS A 144 10.39 0.57 -56.87
C HIS A 144 10.18 -0.34 -55.65
N HIS A 145 10.95 -0.12 -54.58
CA HIS A 145 10.92 -0.99 -53.40
C HIS A 145 9.91 -0.58 -52.32
N ASP A 146 9.56 0.70 -52.22
CA ASP A 146 8.52 1.21 -51.31
C ASP A 146 8.03 2.56 -51.81
N GLU A 147 6.72 2.71 -52.01
CA GLU A 147 6.07 4.02 -52.20
C GLU A 147 5.38 4.43 -50.90
N SER A 148 5.98 5.40 -50.20
CA SER A 148 5.47 5.94 -48.94
C SER A 148 4.36 6.96 -49.17
N ILE A 149 3.27 6.82 -48.41
CA ILE A 149 2.16 7.76 -48.29
C ILE A 149 2.23 8.39 -46.91
N SER A 150 2.18 9.71 -46.86
CA SER A 150 2.10 10.50 -45.64
C SER A 150 0.98 11.54 -45.74
N ASP A 151 0.36 11.89 -44.61
CA ASP A 151 -0.60 13.00 -44.52
C ASP A 151 -0.14 14.00 -43.45
N SER A 152 0.11 15.25 -43.85
CA SER A 152 0.60 16.29 -42.94
C SER A 152 -0.41 16.73 -41.88
N ALA A 153 -1.68 16.31 -42.00
CA ALA A 153 -2.70 16.62 -41.00
C ALA A 153 -2.66 15.69 -39.77
N GLY A 154 -1.85 14.63 -39.81
CA GLY A 154 -1.69 13.72 -38.67
C GLY A 154 -2.93 12.87 -38.38
N ALA A 155 -3.11 12.51 -37.10
CA ALA A 155 -4.16 11.62 -36.62
C ALA A 155 -5.58 12.14 -36.95
N ALA A 156 -6.39 11.28 -37.57
CA ALA A 156 -7.82 11.52 -37.74
C ALA A 156 -8.59 11.24 -36.44
N THR A 157 -9.77 11.86 -36.29
CA THR A 157 -10.68 11.63 -35.17
C THR A 157 -11.92 10.89 -35.64
N LEU A 158 -12.19 9.73 -35.03
CA LEU A 158 -13.40 8.94 -35.20
C LEU A 158 -14.37 9.20 -34.04
N THR A 159 -15.67 9.29 -34.32
CA THR A 159 -16.75 9.44 -33.33
C THR A 159 -17.95 8.56 -33.70
N SER A 160 -18.85 8.36 -32.73
CA SER A 160 -20.18 7.80 -32.98
C SER A 160 -21.27 8.67 -32.35
N SER A 161 -21.95 9.47 -33.17
CA SER A 161 -22.97 10.42 -32.73
C SER A 161 -24.33 9.79 -32.38
N GLY A 162 -24.65 8.60 -32.91
CA GLY A 162 -25.88 7.87 -32.59
C GLY A 162 -25.84 7.13 -31.25
N GLY A 163 -24.67 7.15 -30.58
CA GLY A 163 -24.45 6.51 -29.29
C GLY A 163 -23.95 5.07 -29.40
N GLY A 164 -23.46 4.52 -28.29
CA GLY A 164 -22.82 3.20 -28.26
C GLY A 164 -21.31 3.29 -28.38
N ASN A 165 -20.68 2.16 -28.73
CA ASN A 165 -19.23 2.07 -28.85
C ASN A 165 -18.75 2.73 -30.15
N VAL A 166 -17.59 3.36 -30.13
CA VAL A 166 -17.03 3.98 -31.36
C VAL A 166 -16.38 2.93 -32.25
N VAL A 167 -15.59 2.01 -31.67
CA VAL A 167 -14.99 0.87 -32.37
C VAL A 167 -15.41 -0.43 -31.68
N THR A 168 -16.01 -1.35 -32.44
CA THR A 168 -16.33 -2.72 -32.02
C THR A 168 -15.39 -3.70 -32.73
N LEU A 169 -14.75 -4.59 -31.96
CA LEU A 169 -13.68 -5.46 -32.44
C LEU A 169 -14.17 -6.86 -32.83
N GLY A 170 -13.55 -7.41 -33.87
CA GLY A 170 -13.41 -8.85 -34.11
C GLY A 170 -12.08 -9.39 -33.55
N ASN A 171 -11.74 -10.63 -33.92
CA ASN A 171 -10.50 -11.28 -33.47
C ASN A 171 -9.27 -10.78 -34.21
N GLY A 172 -8.20 -10.47 -33.49
CA GLY A 172 -6.88 -10.19 -34.07
C GLY A 172 -6.80 -8.83 -34.78
N ASN A 173 -7.66 -7.89 -34.43
CA ASN A 173 -7.62 -6.55 -35.02
C ASN A 173 -6.40 -5.74 -34.55
N THR A 174 -6.03 -4.77 -35.38
CA THR A 174 -4.92 -3.84 -35.12
C THR A 174 -5.42 -2.39 -35.23
N LEU A 175 -5.15 -1.56 -34.23
CA LEU A 175 -5.61 -0.17 -34.11
C LEU A 175 -4.41 0.78 -33.95
N LEU A 176 -4.16 1.69 -34.89
CA LEU A 176 -2.90 2.47 -34.93
C LEU A 176 -3.11 3.98 -35.12
N ASP A 177 -2.62 4.78 -34.17
CA ASP A 177 -2.36 6.21 -34.28
C ASP A 177 -3.54 7.09 -34.73
N PHE A 178 -4.73 6.82 -34.20
CA PHE A 178 -5.91 7.65 -34.41
C PHE A 178 -6.53 8.12 -33.10
N ASN A 179 -7.40 9.12 -33.19
CA ASN A 179 -8.14 9.64 -32.06
C ASN A 179 -9.58 9.12 -32.09
N VAL A 180 -10.15 8.89 -30.90
CA VAL A 180 -11.57 8.63 -30.69
C VAL A 180 -12.16 9.74 -29.82
N SER A 181 -13.31 10.28 -30.21
CA SER A 181 -14.03 11.30 -29.43
C SER A 181 -15.53 11.06 -29.43
N GLY A 182 -16.24 11.50 -28.39
CA GLY A 182 -17.68 11.84 -28.47
C GLY A 182 -18.71 10.70 -28.46
N GLY A 183 -18.31 9.44 -28.24
CA GLY A 183 -19.23 8.29 -28.10
C GLY A 183 -19.80 8.12 -26.68
N SER A 184 -21.05 7.69 -26.55
CA SER A 184 -21.68 7.44 -25.23
C SER A 184 -21.28 6.10 -24.60
N GLY A 185 -20.77 5.15 -25.39
CA GLY A 185 -20.22 3.86 -24.96
C GLY A 185 -18.69 3.85 -24.94
N SER A 186 -18.07 2.69 -25.22
CA SER A 186 -16.61 2.56 -25.16
C SER A 186 -15.94 3.15 -26.41
N ALA A 187 -14.73 3.70 -26.28
CA ALA A 187 -13.92 4.08 -27.44
C ALA A 187 -13.56 2.84 -28.25
N ILE A 188 -13.08 1.80 -27.55
CA ILE A 188 -12.74 0.50 -28.11
C ILE A 188 -13.45 -0.56 -27.27
N TYR A 189 -14.22 -1.43 -27.93
CA TYR A 189 -14.98 -2.51 -27.30
C TYR A 189 -14.66 -3.86 -27.92
N GLY A 190 -14.13 -4.77 -27.10
CA GLY A 190 -13.89 -6.17 -27.47
C GLY A 190 -14.72 -7.12 -26.62
N LEU A 191 -15.47 -8.01 -27.28
CA LEU A 191 -16.26 -9.06 -26.63
C LEU A 191 -15.84 -10.43 -27.14
N GLY A 192 -15.31 -11.27 -26.25
CA GLY A 192 -14.95 -12.66 -26.58
C GLY A 192 -13.75 -12.80 -27.53
N ILE A 193 -12.97 -11.73 -27.71
CA ILE A 193 -11.89 -11.73 -28.71
C ILE A 193 -10.67 -12.54 -28.25
N ASN A 194 -9.88 -13.04 -29.21
CA ASN A 194 -8.63 -13.76 -28.94
C ASN A 194 -7.36 -12.95 -29.26
N GLY A 195 -7.48 -11.75 -29.79
CA GLY A 195 -6.33 -10.92 -30.13
C GLY A 195 -6.68 -9.47 -30.37
N LEU A 196 -5.82 -8.55 -29.94
CA LEU A 196 -5.90 -7.12 -30.25
C LEU A 196 -4.50 -6.51 -30.18
N THR A 197 -4.18 -5.63 -31.13
CA THR A 197 -3.03 -4.72 -31.04
C THR A 197 -3.54 -3.29 -31.09
N VAL A 198 -3.09 -2.44 -30.16
CA VAL A 198 -3.37 -0.99 -30.13
C VAL A 198 -2.04 -0.26 -30.05
N GLN A 199 -1.85 0.79 -30.83
CA GLN A 199 -0.70 1.68 -30.74
C GLN A 199 -1.12 3.14 -30.89
N GLY A 200 -0.68 4.01 -29.98
CA GLY A 200 -0.76 5.47 -30.12
C GLY A 200 -2.19 6.03 -30.23
N VAL A 201 -3.18 5.34 -29.65
CA VAL A 201 -4.58 5.75 -29.70
C VAL A 201 -4.92 6.71 -28.56
N THR A 202 -5.64 7.79 -28.87
CA THR A 202 -6.18 8.71 -27.86
C THR A 202 -7.71 8.68 -27.83
N ALA A 203 -8.31 8.29 -26.71
CA ALA A 203 -9.75 8.34 -26.46
C ALA A 203 -10.11 9.55 -25.58
N SER A 204 -11.06 10.38 -26.00
CA SER A 204 -11.48 11.58 -25.25
C SER A 204 -13.01 11.72 -25.19
N ASN A 205 -13.58 12.11 -24.04
CA ASN A 205 -15.02 12.33 -23.90
C ASN A 205 -15.87 11.12 -24.32
N VAL A 206 -15.49 9.94 -23.86
CA VAL A 206 -16.16 8.65 -24.14
C VAL A 206 -16.87 8.11 -22.89
N GLY A 207 -17.67 7.06 -23.05
CA GLY A 207 -18.17 6.26 -21.94
C GLY A 207 -17.03 5.56 -21.20
N SER A 208 -16.42 4.58 -21.86
CA SER A 208 -15.18 3.94 -21.39
C SER A 208 -14.06 4.09 -22.43
N GLY A 209 -12.79 4.07 -22.03
CA GLY A 209 -11.68 4.07 -22.98
C GLY A 209 -11.55 2.74 -23.71
N LEU A 210 -10.88 1.77 -23.08
CA LEU A 210 -10.72 0.41 -23.58
C LEU A 210 -11.57 -0.56 -22.75
N TYR A 211 -12.47 -1.29 -23.39
CA TYR A 211 -13.35 -2.25 -22.72
C TYR A 211 -13.16 -3.65 -23.29
N LEU A 212 -12.62 -4.56 -22.47
CA LEU A 212 -12.33 -5.95 -22.81
C LEU A 212 -13.17 -6.88 -21.94
N ASN A 213 -14.06 -7.64 -22.57
CA ASN A 213 -14.94 -8.60 -21.88
C ASN A 213 -14.83 -9.99 -22.50
N GLY A 214 -14.60 -11.02 -21.68
CA GLY A 214 -14.53 -12.40 -22.16
C GLY A 214 -13.27 -12.71 -22.97
N VAL A 215 -12.21 -11.91 -22.86
CA VAL A 215 -11.00 -12.04 -23.68
C VAL A 215 -10.11 -13.15 -23.11
N THR A 216 -9.59 -14.00 -24.00
CA THR A 216 -8.83 -15.21 -23.61
C THR A 216 -7.44 -15.32 -24.23
N GLY A 217 -7.14 -14.51 -25.26
CA GLY A 217 -5.84 -14.52 -25.95
C GLY A 217 -4.92 -13.38 -25.54
N THR A 218 -4.15 -12.84 -26.50
CA THR A 218 -3.14 -11.81 -26.23
C THR A 218 -3.61 -10.44 -26.72
N VAL A 219 -3.51 -9.43 -25.87
CA VAL A 219 -3.77 -8.04 -26.19
C VAL A 219 -2.49 -7.24 -25.95
N SER A 220 -2.01 -6.52 -26.96
CA SER A 220 -0.89 -5.59 -26.83
C SER A 220 -1.42 -4.17 -26.97
N VAL A 221 -1.08 -3.30 -26.03
CA VAL A 221 -1.47 -1.88 -26.05
C VAL A 221 -0.21 -1.05 -25.84
N ASP A 222 0.21 -0.33 -26.86
CA ASP A 222 1.37 0.55 -26.83
C ASP A 222 0.89 2.01 -26.87
N ASP A 223 1.24 2.83 -25.88
CA ASP A 223 0.86 4.24 -25.82
C ASP A 223 -0.67 4.50 -25.98
N LEU A 224 -1.43 4.28 -24.91
CA LEU A 224 -2.87 4.58 -24.85
C LEU A 224 -3.13 5.80 -23.98
N THR A 225 -3.82 6.81 -24.52
CA THR A 225 -4.31 7.95 -23.72
C THR A 225 -5.83 7.93 -23.62
N VAL A 226 -6.37 7.98 -22.41
CA VAL A 226 -7.81 8.12 -22.12
C VAL A 226 -8.04 9.39 -21.31
N GLN A 227 -8.86 10.30 -21.83
CA GLN A 227 -9.17 11.57 -21.20
C GLN A 227 -10.68 11.69 -21.01
N THR A 228 -11.09 12.16 -19.83
CA THR A 228 -12.48 12.54 -19.51
C THR A 228 -13.50 11.45 -19.83
N ALA A 229 -13.15 10.18 -19.55
CA ALA A 229 -14.11 9.07 -19.64
C ALA A 229 -15.23 9.29 -18.61
N SER A 230 -16.48 9.32 -19.07
CA SER A 230 -17.66 9.53 -18.22
C SER A 230 -17.96 8.33 -17.31
N GLN A 231 -17.30 7.19 -17.54
CA GLN A 231 -17.33 6.01 -16.69
C GLN A 231 -15.90 5.58 -16.35
N THR A 232 -15.29 4.72 -17.16
CA THR A 232 -14.05 4.00 -16.79
C THR A 232 -12.96 4.18 -17.82
N GLY A 233 -11.70 4.34 -17.41
CA GLY A 233 -10.58 4.42 -18.35
C GLY A 233 -10.38 3.10 -19.09
N ILE A 234 -10.00 2.04 -18.36
CA ILE A 234 -9.78 0.69 -18.88
C ILE A 234 -10.63 -0.31 -18.09
N VAL A 235 -11.31 -1.21 -18.79
CA VAL A 235 -12.15 -2.26 -18.22
C VAL A 235 -11.66 -3.63 -18.67
N LEU A 236 -11.31 -4.47 -17.70
CA LEU A 236 -10.92 -5.88 -17.88
C LEU A 236 -11.93 -6.76 -17.13
N VAL A 237 -12.86 -7.38 -17.85
CA VAL A 237 -13.97 -8.11 -17.24
C VAL A 237 -14.08 -9.52 -17.80
N ASP A 238 -14.38 -10.50 -16.95
CA ASP A 238 -14.61 -11.91 -17.34
C ASP A 238 -13.50 -12.47 -18.25
N SER A 239 -12.27 -12.00 -18.07
CA SER A 239 -11.17 -12.21 -19.02
C SER A 239 -10.03 -12.98 -18.37
N SER A 240 -9.47 -13.92 -19.14
CA SER A 240 -8.27 -14.70 -18.79
C SER A 240 -7.08 -14.39 -19.71
N ALA A 241 -7.18 -13.31 -20.47
CA ALA A 241 -6.20 -12.83 -21.44
C ALA A 241 -4.83 -12.48 -20.83
N THR A 242 -3.80 -12.48 -21.67
CA THR A 242 -2.56 -11.74 -21.40
C THR A 242 -2.71 -10.36 -22.04
N VAL A 243 -2.65 -9.30 -21.24
CA VAL A 243 -2.83 -7.91 -21.66
C VAL A 243 -1.57 -7.13 -21.31
N ASP A 244 -0.77 -6.84 -22.32
CA ASP A 244 0.52 -6.18 -22.17
C ASP A 244 0.38 -4.71 -22.58
N PHE A 245 0.41 -3.81 -21.60
CA PHE A 245 0.48 -2.36 -21.80
C PHE A 245 1.95 -1.92 -21.81
N THR A 246 2.47 -1.66 -23.02
CA THR A 246 3.81 -1.11 -23.25
C THR A 246 3.73 0.40 -23.46
N GLY A 247 4.86 1.09 -23.30
CA GLY A 247 4.88 2.54 -23.38
C GLY A 247 4.04 3.20 -22.28
N ASN A 248 3.51 4.40 -22.56
CA ASN A 248 2.73 5.17 -21.59
C ASN A 248 1.22 4.93 -21.74
N THR A 249 0.62 4.31 -20.72
CA THR A 249 -0.83 4.29 -20.57
C THR A 249 -1.28 5.43 -19.66
N LYS A 250 -1.87 6.47 -20.23
CA LYS A 250 -2.31 7.65 -19.49
C LYS A 250 -3.82 7.71 -19.36
N ILE A 251 -4.33 7.89 -18.14
CA ILE A 251 -5.75 8.06 -17.85
C ILE A 251 -5.94 9.34 -17.02
N THR A 252 -6.70 10.29 -17.55
CA THR A 252 -6.99 11.56 -16.88
C THR A 252 -8.49 11.75 -16.69
N SER A 253 -8.90 11.95 -15.44
CA SER A 253 -10.27 12.29 -15.03
C SER A 253 -11.34 11.29 -15.49
N ALA A 254 -11.09 9.99 -15.33
CA ALA A 254 -12.13 8.97 -15.49
C ALA A 254 -13.13 9.05 -14.32
N ALA A 255 -14.41 9.28 -14.60
CA ALA A 255 -15.37 9.67 -13.56
C ALA A 255 -15.64 8.59 -12.50
N ASN A 256 -15.56 7.30 -12.87
CA ASN A 256 -15.80 6.17 -11.96
C ASN A 256 -14.49 5.49 -11.53
N VAL A 257 -13.74 4.92 -12.47
CA VAL A 257 -12.49 4.21 -12.20
C VAL A 257 -11.47 4.47 -13.31
N GLY A 258 -10.20 4.65 -12.99
CA GLY A 258 -9.12 4.63 -13.97
C GLY A 258 -8.97 3.26 -14.63
N LEU A 259 -8.60 2.24 -13.84
CA LEU A 259 -8.50 0.84 -14.27
C LEU A 259 -9.43 -0.04 -13.43
N PHE A 260 -10.33 -0.76 -14.09
CA PHE A 260 -11.28 -1.65 -13.45
C PHE A 260 -11.10 -3.10 -13.89
N ALA A 261 -10.82 -4.00 -12.94
CA ALA A 261 -10.70 -5.44 -13.16
C ALA A 261 -11.76 -6.20 -12.34
N ASN A 262 -12.59 -7.01 -13.00
CA ASN A 262 -13.62 -7.81 -12.33
C ASN A 262 -13.79 -9.17 -12.98
N ASN A 263 -13.69 -10.22 -12.17
CA ASN A 263 -13.58 -11.59 -12.68
C ASN A 263 -12.43 -11.71 -13.70
N PHE A 264 -11.33 -11.01 -13.44
CA PHE A 264 -10.11 -11.07 -14.25
C PHE A 264 -9.16 -12.10 -13.68
N ASP A 265 -8.89 -13.15 -14.47
CA ASP A 265 -8.06 -14.29 -14.11
C ASP A 265 -6.78 -14.39 -14.95
N GLY A 266 -6.58 -13.42 -15.84
CA GLY A 266 -5.45 -13.35 -16.76
C GLY A 266 -4.19 -12.72 -16.17
N ILE A 267 -3.34 -12.22 -17.06
CA ILE A 267 -2.14 -11.46 -16.74
C ILE A 267 -2.30 -10.06 -17.35
N ALA A 268 -2.11 -9.01 -16.56
CA ALA A 268 -2.01 -7.65 -17.06
C ALA A 268 -0.69 -7.02 -16.60
N THR A 269 0.12 -6.52 -17.53
CA THR A 269 1.35 -5.79 -17.22
C THR A 269 1.28 -4.37 -17.74
N PHE A 270 1.77 -3.41 -16.95
CA PHE A 270 1.85 -2.01 -17.31
C PHE A 270 3.29 -1.53 -17.10
N ASP A 271 3.97 -1.16 -18.18
CA ASP A 271 5.29 -0.53 -18.12
C ASP A 271 5.20 0.88 -17.52
N ASP A 272 4.14 1.60 -17.87
CA ASP A 272 3.80 2.89 -17.30
C ASP A 272 2.28 3.08 -17.33
N LEU A 273 1.69 3.32 -16.16
CA LEU A 273 0.25 3.55 -16.00
C LEU A 273 0.10 4.79 -15.13
N ASP A 274 -0.27 5.89 -15.76
CA ASP A 274 -0.46 7.18 -15.12
C ASP A 274 -1.94 7.49 -14.98
N ILE A 275 -2.44 7.51 -13.74
CA ILE A 275 -3.82 7.89 -13.43
C ILE A 275 -3.81 9.22 -12.68
N SER A 276 -4.60 10.19 -13.16
CA SER A 276 -4.71 11.53 -12.56
C SER A 276 -6.16 11.98 -12.47
N GLY A 277 -6.63 12.36 -11.28
CA GLY A 277 -8.00 12.84 -11.08
C GLY A 277 -9.09 11.77 -11.26
N GLY A 278 -10.36 12.18 -11.22
CA GLY A 278 -11.50 11.30 -11.44
C GLY A 278 -11.88 10.49 -10.20
N GLY A 279 -12.67 9.43 -10.36
CA GLY A 279 -13.18 8.60 -9.25
C GLY A 279 -12.09 7.78 -8.55
N ARG A 280 -12.14 6.46 -8.65
CA ARG A 280 -11.11 5.55 -8.12
C ARG A 280 -9.94 5.44 -9.09
N GLY A 281 -8.74 5.17 -8.59
CA GLY A 281 -7.59 4.89 -9.45
C GLY A 281 -7.67 3.50 -10.06
N VAL A 282 -7.27 2.49 -9.28
CA VAL A 282 -7.36 1.07 -9.64
C VAL A 282 -8.41 0.38 -8.76
N ALA A 283 -9.32 -0.37 -9.36
CA ALA A 283 -10.30 -1.19 -8.64
C ALA A 283 -10.29 -2.64 -9.12
N ILE A 284 -10.03 -3.57 -8.21
CA ILE A 284 -10.06 -5.02 -8.47
C ILE A 284 -11.16 -5.64 -7.61
N TRP A 285 -12.18 -6.21 -8.26
CA TRP A 285 -13.37 -6.76 -7.59
C TRP A 285 -13.45 -8.28 -7.60
N SER A 286 -14.38 -8.78 -6.77
CA SER A 286 -14.68 -10.18 -6.54
C SER A 286 -14.70 -11.01 -7.82
N GLY A 287 -14.18 -12.23 -7.72
CA GLY A 287 -13.98 -13.14 -8.85
C GLY A 287 -12.57 -13.05 -9.42
N SER A 288 -11.89 -11.90 -9.33
CA SER A 288 -10.54 -11.75 -9.89
C SER A 288 -9.49 -12.53 -9.10
N SER A 289 -8.74 -13.39 -9.79
CA SER A 289 -7.59 -14.14 -9.28
C SER A 289 -6.30 -13.96 -10.10
N GLY A 290 -6.37 -13.14 -11.15
CA GLY A 290 -5.27 -12.89 -12.09
C GLY A 290 -4.07 -12.16 -11.49
N THR A 291 -3.05 -11.99 -12.33
CA THR A 291 -1.82 -11.27 -11.98
C THR A 291 -1.82 -9.89 -12.61
N LEU A 292 -1.59 -8.84 -11.81
CA LEU A 292 -1.48 -7.47 -12.29
C LEU A 292 -0.14 -6.87 -11.83
N THR A 293 0.68 -6.44 -12.78
CA THR A 293 2.00 -5.86 -12.52
C THR A 293 2.09 -4.45 -13.09
N PHE A 294 2.51 -3.50 -12.27
CA PHE A 294 2.71 -2.10 -12.64
C PHE A 294 4.16 -1.74 -12.32
N ALA A 295 4.92 -1.31 -13.32
CA ALA A 295 6.32 -0.96 -13.14
C ALA A 295 6.50 0.39 -12.41
N ALA A 296 7.75 0.75 -12.14
CA ALA A 296 8.08 1.90 -11.30
C ALA A 296 7.74 3.26 -11.94
N ALA A 297 7.52 3.30 -13.27
CA ALA A 297 7.12 4.52 -13.96
C ALA A 297 5.66 4.88 -13.68
N SER A 298 4.80 3.90 -13.37
CA SER A 298 3.38 4.11 -13.09
C SER A 298 3.15 5.09 -11.93
N SER A 299 2.01 5.80 -11.97
CA SER A 299 1.60 6.72 -10.91
C SER A 299 0.08 6.79 -10.74
N ILE A 300 -0.39 7.02 -9.52
CA ILE A 300 -1.78 7.40 -9.23
C ILE A 300 -1.77 8.69 -8.43
N THR A 301 -2.45 9.73 -8.92
CA THR A 301 -2.48 11.06 -8.31
C THR A 301 -3.89 11.63 -8.19
N ASN A 302 -4.22 12.18 -7.02
CA ASN A 302 -5.41 13.02 -6.77
C ASN A 302 -6.74 12.41 -7.23
N THR A 303 -7.00 11.15 -6.90
CA THR A 303 -8.29 10.48 -7.14
C THR A 303 -9.34 10.98 -6.13
N ASP A 304 -10.59 11.16 -6.55
CA ASP A 304 -11.69 11.68 -5.72
C ASP A 304 -12.24 10.61 -4.75
N ASP A 305 -12.00 9.33 -5.07
CA ASP A 305 -12.27 8.17 -4.21
C ASP A 305 -10.95 7.39 -4.01
N VAL A 306 -11.01 6.12 -3.59
CA VAL A 306 -9.83 5.31 -3.28
C VAL A 306 -8.87 5.21 -4.46
N ALA A 307 -7.59 5.50 -4.21
CA ALA A 307 -6.55 5.44 -5.23
C ALA A 307 -6.26 3.99 -5.67
N PHE A 308 -6.04 3.06 -4.74
CA PHE A 308 -5.88 1.64 -5.04
C PHE A 308 -6.83 0.78 -4.18
N ASN A 309 -7.72 0.04 -4.84
CA ASN A 309 -8.78 -0.71 -4.19
C ASN A 309 -8.82 -2.18 -4.61
N ILE A 310 -8.75 -3.09 -3.65
CA ILE A 310 -9.06 -4.52 -3.83
C ILE A 310 -10.26 -4.85 -2.94
N ASN A 311 -11.32 -5.42 -3.49
CA ASN A 311 -12.53 -5.72 -2.73
C ASN A 311 -13.13 -7.08 -3.10
N GLY A 312 -12.97 -8.03 -2.19
CA GLY A 312 -13.46 -9.42 -2.29
C GLY A 312 -12.72 -10.29 -3.30
N ALA A 313 -11.53 -9.87 -3.75
CA ALA A 313 -10.74 -10.54 -4.78
C ALA A 313 -9.47 -11.18 -4.18
N VAL A 314 -8.84 -12.09 -4.94
CA VAL A 314 -7.59 -12.76 -4.54
C VAL A 314 -6.47 -12.63 -5.59
N PRO A 315 -6.22 -11.44 -6.13
CA PRO A 315 -5.25 -11.25 -7.21
C PRO A 315 -3.81 -11.41 -6.70
N ASN A 316 -2.88 -11.52 -7.65
CA ASN A 316 -1.45 -11.30 -7.40
C ASN A 316 -1.06 -9.94 -7.98
N VAL A 317 -1.02 -8.91 -7.13
CA VAL A 317 -0.68 -7.53 -7.49
C VAL A 317 0.75 -7.20 -7.11
N THR A 318 1.49 -6.62 -8.05
CA THR A 318 2.74 -5.90 -7.79
C THR A 318 2.62 -4.49 -8.37
N TYR A 319 2.50 -3.48 -7.51
CA TYR A 319 2.40 -2.07 -7.89
C TYR A 319 3.66 -1.33 -7.47
N ASN A 320 4.60 -1.10 -8.40
CA ASN A 320 5.87 -0.43 -8.11
C ASN A 320 5.83 1.09 -8.31
N GLY A 321 4.72 1.60 -8.84
CA GLY A 321 4.48 3.03 -9.04
C GLY A 321 4.25 3.81 -7.75
N THR A 322 4.19 5.13 -7.87
CA THR A 322 3.88 6.01 -6.73
C THR A 322 2.38 6.22 -6.57
N ILE A 323 1.92 6.38 -5.32
CA ILE A 323 0.55 6.81 -5.02
C ILE A 323 0.63 8.13 -4.26
N ASP A 324 0.05 9.19 -4.81
CA ASP A 324 -0.09 10.50 -4.15
C ASP A 324 -1.57 10.85 -4.00
N GLN A 325 -2.10 10.60 -2.80
CA GLN A 325 -3.50 10.83 -2.47
C GLN A 325 -3.65 12.07 -1.58
N ALA A 326 -3.91 13.22 -2.19
CA ALA A 326 -4.14 14.48 -1.48
C ALA A 326 -5.63 14.81 -1.24
N ASN A 327 -6.55 14.00 -1.79
CA ASN A 327 -7.99 14.15 -1.54
C ASN A 327 -8.42 13.37 -0.29
N ALA A 328 -9.63 13.66 0.21
CA ALA A 328 -10.17 13.09 1.45
C ALA A 328 -10.65 11.63 1.33
N ALA A 329 -9.89 10.76 0.65
CA ALA A 329 -10.18 9.34 0.43
C ALA A 329 -8.97 8.45 0.77
N ASN A 330 -9.15 7.13 0.86
CA ASN A 330 -8.06 6.21 1.15
C ASN A 330 -7.01 6.22 0.02
N ALA A 331 -5.73 6.09 0.36
CA ALA A 331 -4.70 5.78 -0.63
C ALA A 331 -4.76 4.30 -1.03
N VAL A 332 -4.87 3.41 -0.04
CA VAL A 332 -5.03 1.97 -0.27
C VAL A 332 -6.18 1.45 0.56
N ARG A 333 -7.10 0.72 -0.07
CA ARG A 333 -8.14 -0.05 0.61
C ARG A 333 -8.16 -1.49 0.09
N ILE A 334 -7.97 -2.46 0.98
CA ILE A 334 -8.03 -3.89 0.64
C ILE A 334 -9.00 -4.55 1.61
N ILE A 335 -10.10 -5.07 1.09
CA ILE A 335 -11.16 -5.68 1.90
C ILE A 335 -11.43 -7.09 1.41
N GLY A 336 -11.45 -8.05 2.32
CA GLY A 336 -11.88 -9.42 2.03
C GLY A 336 -10.93 -10.19 1.11
N GLN A 337 -9.65 -9.81 1.04
CA GLN A 337 -8.64 -10.55 0.29
C GLN A 337 -8.26 -11.83 1.06
N THR A 338 -8.93 -12.93 0.72
CA THR A 338 -8.81 -14.21 1.45
C THR A 338 -7.68 -15.12 0.96
N GLY A 339 -6.85 -14.61 0.05
CA GLY A 339 -5.71 -15.27 -0.60
C GLY A 339 -4.99 -14.28 -1.50
N GLY A 340 -4.01 -14.74 -2.28
CA GLY A 340 -3.25 -13.86 -3.17
C GLY A 340 -2.35 -12.86 -2.43
N THR A 341 -1.75 -11.95 -3.19
CA THR A 341 -0.77 -10.99 -2.68
C THR A 341 -1.00 -9.59 -3.25
N ALA A 342 -0.81 -8.56 -2.43
CA ALA A 342 -0.71 -7.18 -2.88
C ALA A 342 0.62 -6.57 -2.40
N THR A 343 1.52 -6.28 -3.33
CA THR A 343 2.83 -5.66 -3.03
C THR A 343 2.87 -4.25 -3.59
N PHE A 344 3.12 -3.27 -2.73
CA PHE A 344 3.31 -1.86 -3.07
C PHE A 344 4.80 -1.52 -2.97
N GLY A 345 5.46 -1.50 -4.13
CA GLY A 345 6.89 -1.27 -4.30
C GLY A 345 7.31 0.20 -4.38
N GLY A 346 6.41 1.10 -4.76
CA GLY A 346 6.66 2.54 -4.78
C GLY A 346 6.16 3.25 -3.53
N LYS A 347 6.61 4.50 -3.33
CA LYS A 347 6.22 5.33 -2.17
C LYS A 347 4.73 5.65 -2.24
N ILE A 348 4.06 5.52 -1.10
CA ILE A 348 2.69 6.02 -0.89
C ILE A 348 2.77 7.29 -0.05
N THR A 349 2.27 8.39 -0.59
CA THR A 349 2.02 9.64 0.13
C THR A 349 0.51 9.83 0.22
N ALA A 350 0.00 10.06 1.42
CA ALA A 350 -1.42 10.26 1.66
C ALA A 350 -1.63 11.44 2.60
N SER A 351 -2.56 12.34 2.24
CA SER A 351 -3.03 13.44 3.07
C SER A 351 -4.56 13.40 3.10
N THR A 352 -5.12 12.64 4.03
CA THR A 352 -6.57 12.36 4.06
C THR A 352 -7.30 13.14 5.15
N GLY A 353 -8.61 13.28 4.97
CA GLY A 353 -9.52 13.89 5.96
C GLY A 353 -10.00 12.86 6.99
N SER A 354 -11.25 12.42 6.83
CA SER A 354 -11.90 11.42 7.69
C SER A 354 -11.69 9.97 7.23
N ALA A 355 -11.32 9.75 5.97
CA ALA A 355 -10.94 8.44 5.49
C ALA A 355 -9.61 8.01 6.12
N ASN A 356 -9.46 6.72 6.40
CA ASN A 356 -8.17 6.16 6.77
C ASN A 356 -7.19 6.31 5.59
N ALA A 357 -5.90 6.55 5.83
CA ALA A 357 -4.95 6.61 4.73
C ALA A 357 -4.73 5.20 4.12
N ILE A 358 -4.54 4.20 4.98
CA ILE A 358 -4.48 2.78 4.64
C ILE A 358 -5.59 2.04 5.41
N ASP A 359 -6.42 1.27 4.69
CA ASP A 359 -7.53 0.48 5.27
C ASP A 359 -7.48 -0.98 4.77
N LEU A 360 -7.15 -1.90 5.66
CA LEU A 360 -6.98 -3.33 5.37
C LEU A 360 -7.89 -4.15 6.28
N SER A 361 -9.09 -4.51 5.82
CA SER A 361 -10.06 -5.23 6.66
C SER A 361 -10.45 -6.61 6.13
N ALA A 362 -10.59 -7.57 7.03
CA ALA A 362 -11.04 -8.94 6.76
C ALA A 362 -10.18 -9.71 5.72
N ASN A 363 -8.87 -9.48 5.68
CA ASN A 363 -7.95 -10.05 4.68
C ASN A 363 -7.36 -11.41 5.12
N THR A 364 -8.15 -12.26 5.77
CA THR A 364 -7.70 -13.56 6.29
C THR A 364 -7.17 -14.46 5.18
N GLY A 365 -5.86 -14.74 5.16
CA GLY A 365 -5.20 -15.56 4.13
C GLY A 365 -4.50 -14.75 3.04
N GLY A 366 -4.84 -13.46 2.88
CA GLY A 366 -4.15 -12.54 1.99
C GLY A 366 -2.82 -12.06 2.57
N THR A 367 -1.88 -11.71 1.68
CA THR A 367 -0.62 -11.04 2.05
C THR A 367 -0.57 -9.64 1.46
N VAL A 368 -0.28 -8.64 2.29
CA VAL A 368 -0.10 -7.24 1.88
C VAL A 368 1.29 -6.77 2.29
N LYS A 369 2.03 -6.16 1.36
CA LYS A 369 3.41 -5.68 1.58
C LYS A 369 3.56 -4.26 1.11
N PHE A 370 4.10 -3.40 1.96
CA PHE A 370 4.55 -2.06 1.61
C PHE A 370 6.08 -2.05 1.67
N THR A 371 6.73 -1.81 0.53
CA THR A 371 8.20 -1.89 0.40
C THR A 371 8.84 -0.64 -0.19
N GLY A 372 8.05 0.35 -0.59
CA GLY A 372 8.53 1.62 -1.18
C GLY A 372 8.45 2.86 -0.29
N GLY A 373 7.96 2.71 0.95
CA GLY A 373 7.76 3.79 1.92
C GLY A 373 6.30 4.22 2.10
N LEU A 374 6.00 4.81 3.26
CA LEU A 374 4.67 5.23 3.68
C LEU A 374 4.75 6.60 4.34
N ASP A 375 4.15 7.63 3.74
CA ASP A 375 4.09 8.98 4.29
C ASP A 375 2.62 9.39 4.46
N LEU A 376 2.09 9.14 5.66
CA LEU A 376 0.66 9.15 5.92
C LEU A 376 0.29 10.29 6.87
N THR A 377 -0.48 11.25 6.36
CA THR A 377 -1.10 12.32 7.14
C THR A 377 -2.61 12.17 7.13
N THR A 378 -3.26 12.19 8.30
CA THR A 378 -4.72 12.14 8.41
C THR A 378 -5.28 13.19 9.37
N THR A 379 -6.52 13.62 9.16
CA THR A 379 -7.21 14.53 10.09
C THR A 379 -7.92 13.76 11.20
N THR A 380 -9.01 13.06 10.88
CA THR A 380 -9.80 12.26 11.83
C THR A 380 -9.78 10.77 11.50
N GLY A 381 -9.40 10.41 10.27
CA GLY A 381 -9.19 9.01 9.87
C GLY A 381 -7.96 8.39 10.54
N THR A 382 -7.90 7.06 10.56
CA THR A 382 -6.73 6.33 11.06
C THR A 382 -5.60 6.38 10.02
N GLY A 383 -4.35 6.56 10.46
CA GLY A 383 -3.19 6.51 9.56
C GLY A 383 -3.06 5.13 8.90
N PHE A 384 -2.88 4.10 9.71
CA PHE A 384 -2.77 2.71 9.26
C PHE A 384 -3.77 1.82 10.01
N ASP A 385 -4.83 1.39 9.33
CA ASP A 385 -5.85 0.49 9.87
C ASP A 385 -5.76 -0.90 9.24
N ALA A 386 -5.60 -1.93 10.06
CA ALA A 386 -5.58 -3.31 9.64
C ALA A 386 -6.29 -4.23 10.64
N THR A 387 -7.36 -4.88 10.21
CA THR A 387 -8.25 -5.67 11.07
C THR A 387 -8.72 -6.97 10.42
N GLY A 388 -9.04 -7.98 11.21
CA GLY A 388 -9.72 -9.19 10.72
C GLY A 388 -8.83 -10.14 9.90
N GLY A 389 -7.53 -10.18 10.19
CA GLY A 389 -6.59 -11.15 9.63
C GLY A 389 -5.69 -10.63 8.51
N GLY A 390 -4.93 -11.56 7.92
CA GLY A 390 -3.96 -11.30 6.86
C GLY A 390 -2.53 -11.20 7.36
N THR A 391 -1.57 -11.37 6.44
CA THR A 391 -0.14 -11.17 6.69
C THR A 391 0.30 -9.83 6.13
N ILE A 392 0.78 -8.93 6.98
CA ILE A 392 1.10 -7.55 6.61
C ILE A 392 2.58 -7.26 6.88
N THR A 393 3.26 -6.65 5.92
CA THR A 393 4.67 -6.22 6.06
C THR A 393 4.80 -4.76 5.69
N VAL A 394 5.53 -3.99 6.49
CA VAL A 394 6.02 -2.64 6.14
C VAL A 394 7.53 -2.70 6.26
N ALA A 395 8.21 -2.74 5.11
CA ALA A 395 9.66 -2.79 5.10
C ALA A 395 10.25 -1.47 5.60
N ALA A 396 11.39 -1.54 6.29
CA ALA A 396 12.20 -0.38 6.62
C ALA A 396 12.94 0.10 5.35
N ALA A 397 12.22 0.80 4.47
CA ALA A 397 12.65 1.12 3.12
C ALA A 397 12.00 2.42 2.63
N GLY A 398 12.73 3.54 2.80
CA GLY A 398 12.27 4.85 2.41
C GLY A 398 12.00 5.73 3.63
N THR A 399 10.82 6.35 3.64
CA THR A 399 10.32 7.11 4.79
C THR A 399 9.01 6.45 5.21
N GLU A 400 8.95 5.97 6.45
CA GLU A 400 7.78 5.30 7.01
C GLU A 400 7.23 6.12 8.17
N GLN A 401 6.40 7.10 7.86
CA GLN A 401 5.94 8.16 8.74
C GLN A 401 4.40 8.18 8.84
N ILE A 402 3.89 8.41 10.06
CA ILE A 402 2.47 8.65 10.30
C ILE A 402 2.30 9.93 11.12
N THR A 403 1.42 10.82 10.67
CA THR A 403 0.96 11.99 11.41
C THR A 403 -0.58 12.02 11.42
N THR A 404 -1.20 12.07 12.59
CA THR A 404 -2.68 12.17 12.69
C THR A 404 -3.12 13.33 13.56
N GLY A 405 -4.28 13.92 13.23
CA GLY A 405 -4.93 14.95 14.06
C GLY A 405 -5.61 14.36 15.29
N THR A 406 -6.84 13.84 15.09
CA THR A 406 -7.67 13.25 16.15
C THR A 406 -8.00 11.77 15.91
N GLY A 407 -7.62 11.24 14.74
CA GLY A 407 -7.66 9.82 14.44
C GLY A 407 -6.53 9.04 15.11
N ARG A 408 -6.65 7.71 15.07
CA ARG A 408 -5.61 6.80 15.55
C ARG A 408 -4.42 6.84 14.59
N ALA A 409 -3.19 6.72 15.08
CA ALA A 409 -2.06 6.49 14.18
C ALA A 409 -2.12 5.08 13.60
N ILE A 410 -2.23 4.08 14.49
CA ILE A 410 -2.19 2.66 14.11
C ILE A 410 -3.32 1.88 14.81
N ASN A 411 -3.99 1.06 14.01
CA ASN A 411 -4.87 0.01 14.48
C ASN A 411 -4.48 -1.34 13.86
N LEU A 412 -3.93 -2.24 14.65
CA LEU A 412 -3.71 -3.63 14.25
C LEU A 412 -4.57 -4.53 15.14
N ASP A 413 -5.54 -5.24 14.56
CA ASP A 413 -6.46 -6.12 15.30
C ASP A 413 -6.60 -7.49 14.62
N GLY A 414 -6.03 -8.52 15.25
CA GLY A 414 -6.09 -9.90 14.78
C GLY A 414 -5.29 -10.17 13.50
N ILE A 415 -4.21 -9.41 13.26
CA ILE A 415 -3.35 -9.56 12.08
C ILE A 415 -2.06 -10.34 12.38
N THR A 416 -1.40 -10.82 11.33
CA THR A 416 -0.04 -11.36 11.40
C THR A 416 0.94 -10.38 10.77
N ILE A 417 1.98 -9.95 11.50
CA ILE A 417 3.11 -9.24 10.91
C ILE A 417 3.96 -10.25 10.14
N GLY A 418 4.27 -9.96 8.88
CA GLY A 418 5.11 -10.82 8.05
C GLY A 418 6.54 -10.93 8.58
N THR A 419 7.30 -11.92 8.10
CA THR A 419 8.68 -12.18 8.57
C THR A 419 9.65 -11.03 8.27
N GLY A 420 9.32 -10.13 7.34
CA GLY A 420 10.07 -8.91 7.06
C GLY A 420 9.86 -7.80 8.11
N GLY A 421 8.92 -7.98 9.04
CA GLY A 421 8.59 -7.00 10.08
C GLY A 421 7.63 -5.90 9.61
N MET A 422 7.37 -4.97 10.52
CA MET A 422 6.62 -3.74 10.26
C MET A 422 7.37 -2.59 10.93
N ALA A 423 7.94 -1.69 10.14
CA ALA A 423 8.75 -0.58 10.62
C ALA A 423 8.14 0.79 10.29
N PHE A 424 8.25 1.72 11.23
CA PHE A 424 7.94 3.14 11.05
C PHE A 424 9.04 3.98 11.68
N ASP A 425 9.64 4.94 10.95
CA ASP A 425 10.67 5.81 11.53
C ASP A 425 10.07 6.82 12.50
N SER A 426 8.87 7.33 12.21
CA SER A 426 8.12 8.14 13.18
C SER A 426 6.61 7.98 13.12
N ILE A 427 5.99 8.10 14.29
CA ILE A 427 4.54 8.10 14.48
C ILE A 427 4.19 9.27 15.40
N THR A 428 3.36 10.19 14.94
CA THR A 428 2.92 11.36 15.72
C THR A 428 1.40 11.46 15.70
N THR A 429 0.79 11.64 16.86
CA THR A 429 -0.64 11.97 16.97
C THR A 429 -0.84 13.32 17.64
N GLY A 430 -1.90 14.03 17.24
CA GLY A 430 -2.51 15.07 18.07
C GLY A 430 -3.27 14.44 19.24
N VAL A 431 -4.48 14.92 19.49
CA VAL A 431 -5.35 14.40 20.57
C VAL A 431 -6.27 13.33 20.02
N ALA A 432 -5.88 12.06 20.19
CA ALA A 432 -6.62 10.93 19.62
C ALA A 432 -7.96 10.70 20.33
N THR A 433 -9.02 10.48 19.55
CA THR A 433 -10.39 10.20 20.06
C THR A 433 -10.65 8.72 20.36
N ALA A 434 -9.70 7.86 19.99
CA ALA A 434 -9.62 6.45 20.32
C ALA A 434 -8.14 6.12 20.59
N THR A 435 -7.84 4.89 21.02
CA THR A 435 -6.48 4.52 21.42
C THR A 435 -5.48 4.84 20.32
N ALA A 436 -4.52 5.74 20.59
CA ALA A 436 -3.69 6.37 19.57
C ALA A 436 -2.90 5.34 18.77
N LEU A 437 -2.30 4.37 19.47
CA LEU A 437 -1.71 3.17 18.89
C LEU A 437 -2.33 1.96 19.58
N ASN A 438 -3.11 1.16 18.86
CA ASN A 438 -3.65 -0.09 19.43
C ASN A 438 -3.30 -1.31 18.60
N PHE A 439 -2.76 -2.29 19.32
CA PHE A 439 -2.34 -3.59 18.86
C PHE A 439 -3.11 -4.62 19.67
N ASN A 440 -3.96 -5.40 19.02
CA ASN A 440 -4.76 -6.44 19.66
C ASN A 440 -4.58 -7.76 18.90
N ALA A 441 -4.24 -8.83 19.62
CA ALA A 441 -4.03 -10.15 19.04
C ALA A 441 -3.05 -10.18 17.84
N VAL A 442 -1.97 -9.39 17.91
CA VAL A 442 -0.98 -9.29 16.83
C VAL A 442 0.07 -10.39 16.98
N SER A 443 0.29 -11.16 15.91
CA SER A 443 1.21 -12.31 15.88
C SER A 443 2.24 -12.20 14.75
N GLY A 444 3.24 -13.07 14.72
CA GLY A 444 4.22 -13.14 13.64
C GLY A 444 5.51 -12.35 13.94
N GLY A 445 5.94 -11.55 12.96
CA GLY A 445 7.20 -10.80 12.97
C GLY A 445 7.25 -9.64 13.97
N GLN A 446 8.30 -8.83 13.86
CA GLN A 446 8.53 -7.70 14.76
C GLN A 446 7.81 -6.42 14.30
N PHE A 447 7.22 -5.70 15.24
CA PHE A 447 6.87 -4.28 15.09
C PHE A 447 8.02 -3.39 15.58
N LEU A 448 8.44 -2.44 14.76
CA LEU A 448 9.47 -1.44 15.04
C LEU A 448 8.87 -0.04 14.93
N GLY A 449 8.71 0.64 16.07
CA GLY A 449 8.43 2.07 16.11
C GLY A 449 9.74 2.83 16.39
N GLY A 450 10.15 3.73 15.51
CA GLY A 450 11.27 4.63 15.75
C GLY A 450 10.92 5.67 16.81
N ASN A 451 10.59 6.88 16.38
CA ASN A 451 10.14 7.97 17.23
C ASN A 451 8.61 7.98 17.31
N VAL A 452 8.05 7.66 18.47
CA VAL A 452 6.60 7.64 18.70
C VAL A 452 6.23 8.79 19.65
N THR A 453 5.36 9.68 19.22
CA THR A 453 4.82 10.79 20.02
C THR A 453 3.30 10.72 20.07
N VAL A 454 2.75 10.57 21.27
CA VAL A 454 1.31 10.66 21.54
C VAL A 454 1.02 12.01 22.19
N GLY A 455 0.45 12.94 21.42
CA GLY A 455 0.15 14.30 21.86
C GLY A 455 -1.01 14.44 22.85
N GLY A 456 -1.78 13.37 23.04
CA GLY A 456 -2.84 13.26 24.03
C GLY A 456 -3.98 12.37 23.57
N THR A 457 -4.97 12.17 24.44
CA THR A 457 -6.16 11.37 24.13
C THR A 457 -7.42 11.96 24.75
N ALA A 458 -8.59 11.59 24.19
CA ALA A 458 -9.88 11.87 24.82
C ALA A 458 -10.04 11.13 26.16
N ALA A 459 -11.00 11.56 26.99
CA ALA A 459 -11.21 11.03 28.34
C ALA A 459 -11.37 9.50 28.35
N GLY A 460 -10.61 8.83 29.22
CA GLY A 460 -10.66 7.37 29.39
C GLY A 460 -10.01 6.56 28.26
N ILE A 461 -9.32 7.22 27.32
CA ILE A 461 -8.68 6.56 26.18
C ILE A 461 -7.18 6.43 26.42
N ASN A 462 -6.62 5.26 26.11
CA ASN A 462 -5.21 4.97 26.28
C ASN A 462 -4.34 5.56 25.16
N GLY A 463 -3.07 5.83 25.45
CA GLY A 463 -2.10 6.26 24.44
C GLY A 463 -1.67 5.09 23.56
N LEU A 464 -0.83 4.22 24.13
CA LEU A 464 -0.37 2.98 23.54
C LEU A 464 -1.05 1.80 24.24
N ALA A 465 -1.72 0.92 23.50
CA ALA A 465 -2.23 -0.34 24.02
C ALA A 465 -1.72 -1.53 23.20
N ILE A 466 -1.12 -2.50 23.88
CA ILE A 466 -0.71 -3.79 23.31
C ILE A 466 -1.38 -4.89 24.10
N ASN A 467 -2.26 -5.64 23.44
CA ASN A 467 -3.15 -6.61 24.07
C ASN A 467 -3.04 -7.98 23.40
N ALA A 468 -2.99 -9.04 24.21
CA ALA A 468 -3.06 -10.44 23.76
C ALA A 468 -2.09 -10.78 22.60
N SER A 469 -0.95 -10.10 22.53
CA SER A 469 -0.06 -10.17 21.36
C SER A 469 1.15 -11.07 21.62
N SER A 470 1.55 -11.81 20.59
CA SER A 470 2.72 -12.72 20.59
C SER A 470 3.88 -12.21 19.73
N SER A 471 3.65 -11.16 18.94
CA SER A 471 4.71 -10.46 18.20
C SER A 471 5.70 -9.77 19.13
N THR A 472 6.92 -9.55 18.62
CA THR A 472 7.89 -8.68 19.30
C THR A 472 7.58 -7.23 18.98
N PHE A 473 7.56 -6.37 19.99
CA PHE A 473 7.41 -4.93 19.85
C PHE A 473 8.66 -4.23 20.34
N THR A 474 9.22 -3.35 19.51
CA THR A 474 10.31 -2.47 19.91
C THR A 474 9.97 -1.04 19.53
N ILE A 475 9.98 -0.15 20.52
CA ILE A 475 9.83 1.28 20.34
C ILE A 475 11.14 1.94 20.76
N THR A 476 11.81 2.63 19.84
CA THR A 476 13.11 3.25 20.11
C THR A 476 12.99 4.43 21.06
N ASN A 477 12.02 5.32 20.80
CA ASN A 477 11.76 6.48 21.64
C ASN A 477 10.24 6.71 21.75
N LEU A 478 9.68 6.57 22.95
CA LEU A 478 8.28 6.84 23.22
C LEU A 478 8.11 8.13 24.03
N VAL A 479 7.32 9.06 23.51
CA VAL A 479 6.89 10.26 24.20
C VAL A 479 5.37 10.24 24.33
N THR A 480 4.85 10.31 25.54
CA THR A 480 3.42 10.51 25.81
C THR A 480 3.24 11.79 26.61
N THR A 481 2.21 12.57 26.24
CA THR A 481 1.81 13.78 26.97
C THR A 481 0.30 13.90 26.94
N ASN A 482 -0.31 14.29 28.07
CA ASN A 482 -1.75 14.56 28.15
C ASN A 482 -2.63 13.38 27.72
N VAL A 483 -2.20 12.15 27.99
CA VAL A 483 -3.05 10.97 27.84
C VAL A 483 -4.03 10.97 29.01
N ALA A 484 -5.33 10.89 28.71
CA ALA A 484 -6.37 10.97 29.73
C ALA A 484 -6.70 9.60 30.38
N GLY A 485 -6.47 8.50 29.64
CA GLY A 485 -6.50 7.14 30.16
C GLY A 485 -5.12 6.68 30.63
N THR A 486 -4.77 5.43 30.34
CA THR A 486 -3.42 4.90 30.59
C THR A 486 -2.46 5.29 29.47
N ASP A 487 -1.28 5.83 29.78
CA ASP A 487 -0.28 6.19 28.75
C ASP A 487 0.18 4.96 27.97
N VAL A 488 0.59 3.90 28.68
CA VAL A 488 1.02 2.62 28.12
C VAL A 488 0.33 1.46 28.81
N SER A 489 -0.54 0.75 28.10
CA SER A 489 -1.26 -0.42 28.60
C SER A 489 -0.79 -1.69 27.90
N LEU A 490 -0.20 -2.62 28.66
CA LEU A 490 0.36 -3.88 28.16
C LEU A 490 -0.39 -5.05 28.82
N THR A 491 -1.33 -5.66 28.12
CA THR A 491 -2.24 -6.66 28.71
C THR A 491 -2.13 -8.03 28.05
N ASN A 492 -1.94 -9.09 28.83
CA ASN A 492 -1.95 -10.50 28.40
C ASN A 492 -0.98 -10.82 27.25
N ASN A 493 0.15 -10.13 27.18
CA ASN A 493 1.13 -10.34 26.13
C ASN A 493 2.06 -11.52 26.42
N THR A 494 2.48 -12.19 25.36
CA THR A 494 3.47 -13.29 25.41
C THR A 494 4.72 -12.97 24.58
N GLY A 495 4.60 -12.11 23.57
CA GLY A 495 5.72 -11.58 22.80
C GLY A 495 6.52 -10.54 23.59
N SER A 496 7.80 -10.40 23.28
CA SER A 496 8.67 -9.42 23.95
C SER A 496 8.25 -7.99 23.61
N ILE A 497 8.29 -7.10 24.60
CA ILE A 497 7.95 -5.68 24.45
C ILE A 497 9.11 -4.87 25.01
N THR A 498 9.67 -3.97 24.22
CA THR A 498 10.80 -3.13 24.64
C THR A 498 10.57 -1.68 24.22
N ILE A 499 10.60 -0.78 25.19
CA ILE A 499 10.64 0.66 24.98
C ILE A 499 12.05 1.11 25.38
N LEU A 500 12.88 1.45 24.39
CA LEU A 500 14.33 1.69 24.59
C LEU A 500 14.64 3.07 25.18
N GLY A 501 13.71 4.01 25.14
CA GLY A 501 13.88 5.34 25.67
C GLY A 501 12.66 6.24 25.49
N GLY A 502 12.83 7.51 25.85
CA GLY A 502 11.80 8.55 25.79
C GLY A 502 11.26 8.95 27.15
N THR A 503 10.10 9.61 27.15
CA THR A 503 9.46 10.14 28.37
C THR A 503 7.95 9.90 28.33
N ILE A 504 7.45 9.15 29.30
CA ILE A 504 6.02 8.89 29.51
C ILE A 504 5.53 9.89 30.56
N THR A 505 4.75 10.89 30.13
CA THR A 505 4.26 11.97 31.00
C THR A 505 2.78 11.75 31.31
N ASN A 506 2.55 11.04 32.41
CA ASN A 506 1.22 10.69 32.88
C ASN A 506 0.61 11.85 33.67
N SER A 507 -0.24 12.65 33.03
CA SER A 507 -0.86 13.84 33.62
C SER A 507 -2.38 13.72 33.85
N GLY A 508 -2.95 12.55 33.59
CA GLY A 508 -4.37 12.24 33.74
C GLY A 508 -4.75 11.58 35.08
N ALA A 509 -5.92 10.95 35.11
CA ALA A 509 -6.38 10.15 36.25
C ALA A 509 -6.10 8.64 36.08
N GLY A 510 -5.61 8.22 34.91
CA GLY A 510 -5.18 6.85 34.64
C GLY A 510 -3.72 6.62 35.01
N ASP A 511 -3.30 5.36 34.90
CA ASP A 511 -1.94 4.92 35.18
C ASP A 511 -0.93 5.34 34.10
N GLY A 512 0.35 5.51 34.45
CA GLY A 512 1.40 5.75 33.47
C GLY A 512 1.69 4.49 32.64
N VAL A 513 2.33 3.50 33.24
CA VAL A 513 2.58 2.21 32.59
C VAL A 513 1.87 1.09 33.34
N VAL A 514 1.00 0.37 32.64
CA VAL A 514 0.33 -0.83 33.16
C VAL A 514 0.88 -2.06 32.46
N VAL A 515 1.31 -3.04 33.25
CA VAL A 515 1.57 -4.41 32.79
C VAL A 515 0.61 -5.35 33.51
N SER A 516 -0.29 -5.99 32.77
CA SER A 516 -1.30 -6.87 33.35
C SER A 516 -1.34 -8.23 32.67
N GLY A 517 -1.21 -9.32 33.43
CA GLY A 517 -1.29 -10.67 32.89
C GLY A 517 -0.09 -11.08 32.02
N GLY A 518 -0.25 -12.20 31.31
CA GLY A 518 0.72 -12.66 30.31
C GLY A 518 2.05 -13.19 30.87
N SER A 519 2.99 -13.43 29.96
CA SER A 519 4.33 -13.98 30.25
C SER A 519 5.43 -13.34 29.40
N ALA A 520 5.16 -12.15 28.86
CA ALA A 520 6.10 -11.40 28.03
C ALA A 520 7.37 -10.99 28.82
N THR A 521 8.47 -10.83 28.09
CA THR A 521 9.59 -10.02 28.57
C THR A 521 9.28 -8.56 28.22
N VAL A 522 9.10 -7.72 29.23
CA VAL A 522 8.78 -6.30 29.10
C VAL A 522 9.95 -5.47 29.64
N GLY A 523 10.50 -4.60 28.81
CA GLY A 523 11.55 -3.64 29.20
C GLY A 523 11.11 -2.21 28.90
N VAL A 524 11.15 -1.35 29.92
CA VAL A 524 10.82 0.08 29.80
C VAL A 524 12.01 0.90 30.28
N ALA A 525 12.75 1.46 29.33
CA ALA A 525 13.86 2.39 29.57
C ALA A 525 13.44 3.86 29.42
N ALA A 526 12.22 4.12 28.94
CA ALA A 526 11.63 5.46 28.99
C ALA A 526 11.49 5.94 30.44
N ASN A 527 11.71 7.23 30.65
CA ASN A 527 11.46 7.87 31.93
C ASN A 527 9.95 7.97 32.15
N VAL A 528 9.45 7.53 33.29
CA VAL A 528 8.04 7.66 33.68
C VAL A 528 7.92 8.82 34.66
N SER A 529 7.22 9.87 34.26
CA SER A 529 6.93 11.04 35.07
C SER A 529 5.42 11.17 35.23
N SER A 530 4.91 10.77 36.39
CA SER A 530 3.48 10.86 36.70
C SER A 530 3.18 12.05 37.60
N SER A 531 2.14 12.79 37.24
CA SER A 531 1.45 13.74 38.12
C SER A 531 0.00 13.30 38.37
N ALA A 532 -0.31 12.02 38.19
CA ALA A 532 -1.67 11.51 38.38
C ALA A 532 -2.13 11.63 39.82
N THR A 533 -3.44 11.79 39.98
CA THR A 533 -4.11 11.71 41.27
C THR A 533 -4.54 10.28 41.55
N ALA A 534 -4.55 9.88 42.82
CA ALA A 534 -5.13 8.60 43.23
C ALA A 534 -6.54 8.40 42.63
N PRO A 535 -6.87 7.22 42.09
CA PRO A 535 -6.14 5.96 42.23
C PRO A 535 -5.05 5.68 41.18
N GLY A 536 -4.76 6.59 40.24
CA GLY A 536 -3.77 6.32 39.18
C GLY A 536 -2.35 6.17 39.74
N ALA A 537 -1.56 5.24 39.20
CA ALA A 537 -0.17 5.02 39.59
C ALA A 537 0.80 5.36 38.44
N ALA A 538 2.04 5.74 38.76
CA ALA A 538 3.06 5.94 37.71
C ALA A 538 3.37 4.62 36.99
N VAL A 539 3.47 3.53 37.75
CA VAL A 539 3.66 2.17 37.25
C VAL A 539 2.70 1.22 37.97
N LYS A 540 2.02 0.36 37.23
CA LYS A 540 1.15 -0.68 37.77
C LYS A 540 1.49 -2.04 37.17
N VAL A 541 1.68 -3.05 38.01
CA VAL A 541 1.97 -4.43 37.57
C VAL A 541 1.04 -5.41 38.25
N ASP A 542 0.24 -6.12 37.47
CA ASP A 542 -0.75 -7.09 37.94
C ASP A 542 -0.65 -8.41 37.19
N GLY A 543 -0.93 -9.51 37.88
CA GLY A 543 -1.34 -10.78 37.27
C GLY A 543 -0.33 -11.47 36.36
N THR A 544 0.94 -11.05 36.34
CA THR A 544 1.96 -11.69 35.50
C THR A 544 2.10 -13.16 35.86
N THR A 545 2.13 -14.02 34.84
CA THR A 545 2.20 -15.49 35.01
C THR A 545 3.60 -16.05 34.74
N GLY A 546 4.50 -15.23 34.20
CA GLY A 546 5.88 -15.56 33.87
C GLY A 546 6.59 -14.37 33.22
N GLY A 547 7.73 -14.62 32.56
CA GLY A 547 8.51 -13.57 31.90
C GLY A 547 9.21 -12.63 32.89
N SER A 548 9.49 -11.41 32.46
CA SER A 548 10.08 -10.38 33.33
C SER A 548 9.61 -8.99 32.93
N VAL A 549 9.41 -8.11 33.90
CA VAL A 549 9.05 -6.70 33.72
C VAL A 549 10.17 -5.87 34.34
N THR A 550 10.87 -5.07 33.52
CA THR A 550 12.00 -4.26 33.98
C THR A 550 11.79 -2.80 33.64
N PHE A 551 11.81 -1.94 34.66
CA PHE A 551 11.85 -0.49 34.54
C PHE A 551 13.28 0.00 34.80
N SER A 552 13.92 0.48 33.74
CA SER A 552 15.33 0.92 33.75
C SER A 552 15.49 2.44 33.55
N GLY A 553 14.43 3.14 33.14
CA GLY A 553 14.36 4.60 33.19
C GLY A 553 14.07 5.12 34.59
N THR A 554 14.09 6.44 34.77
CA THR A 554 13.63 7.06 36.03
C THR A 554 12.13 6.87 36.18
N VAL A 555 11.65 6.62 37.40
CA VAL A 555 10.21 6.59 37.71
C VAL A 555 9.93 7.60 38.82
N THR A 556 9.06 8.56 38.55
CA THR A 556 8.70 9.60 39.51
C THR A 556 7.19 9.81 39.59
N SER A 557 6.68 10.04 40.80
CA SER A 557 5.31 10.49 41.05
C SER A 557 5.32 11.83 41.80
N THR A 558 4.76 12.86 41.18
CA THR A 558 4.58 14.21 41.76
C THR A 558 3.12 14.52 42.07
N GLY A 559 2.21 13.57 41.86
CA GLY A 559 0.80 13.66 42.26
C GLY A 559 0.49 12.84 43.51
N THR A 560 -0.81 12.69 43.82
CA THR A 560 -1.27 11.85 44.93
C THR A 560 -1.38 10.37 44.57
N GLY A 561 -1.19 10.04 43.28
CA GLY A 561 -1.12 8.68 42.78
C GLY A 561 0.14 7.95 43.20
N ASP A 562 0.04 6.62 43.35
CA ASP A 562 1.17 5.80 43.81
C ASP A 562 2.32 5.80 42.81
N LEU A 563 3.55 5.71 43.33
CA LEU A 563 4.76 5.61 42.53
C LEU A 563 4.82 4.28 41.78
N PHE A 564 4.51 3.20 42.48
CA PHE A 564 4.21 1.93 41.87
C PHE A 564 3.10 1.23 42.65
N ASP A 565 2.30 0.45 41.92
CA ASP A 565 1.28 -0.43 42.46
C ASP A 565 1.47 -1.84 41.91
N VAL A 566 1.73 -2.81 42.78
CA VAL A 566 1.98 -4.20 42.42
C VAL A 566 0.92 -5.11 43.04
N GLY A 567 0.17 -5.80 42.19
CA GLY A 567 -0.75 -6.85 42.58
C GLY A 567 -1.99 -6.39 43.33
N SER A 568 -2.42 -5.13 43.15
CA SER A 568 -3.67 -4.61 43.74
C SER A 568 -4.92 -5.18 43.09
N THR A 569 -4.85 -5.54 41.80
CA THR A 569 -6.02 -6.02 41.05
C THR A 569 -5.96 -7.52 40.83
N LEU A 570 -4.79 -8.04 40.47
CA LEU A 570 -4.56 -9.46 40.31
C LEU A 570 -3.14 -9.80 40.76
N THR A 571 -3.01 -10.80 41.61
CA THR A 571 -1.71 -11.22 42.14
C THR A 571 -0.76 -11.69 41.03
N PRO A 572 0.42 -11.07 40.86
CA PRO A 572 1.49 -11.63 40.05
C PRO A 572 1.88 -13.01 40.58
N ALA A 573 1.82 -14.05 39.75
CA ALA A 573 2.06 -15.44 40.14
C ALA A 573 3.41 -15.99 39.66
N GLY A 574 4.08 -15.29 38.75
CA GLY A 574 5.39 -15.67 38.23
C GLY A 574 6.09 -14.54 37.49
N GLY A 575 7.40 -14.73 37.28
CA GLY A 575 8.28 -13.77 36.63
C GLY A 575 8.92 -12.76 37.58
N ALA A 576 9.88 -11.99 37.05
CA ALA A 576 10.59 -10.97 37.82
C ALA A 576 10.09 -9.57 37.49
N ILE A 577 9.73 -8.78 38.49
CA ILE A 577 9.42 -7.35 38.40
C ILE A 577 10.63 -6.60 38.95
N SER A 578 11.27 -5.74 38.17
CA SER A 578 12.52 -5.10 38.55
C SER A 578 12.51 -3.60 38.28
N PHE A 579 12.93 -2.82 39.28
CA PHE A 579 13.22 -1.39 39.15
C PHE A 579 14.73 -1.20 39.28
N THR A 580 15.37 -0.87 38.17
CA THR A 580 16.84 -0.78 38.04
C THR A 580 17.31 0.59 37.55
N GLY A 581 16.38 1.52 37.36
CA GLY A 581 16.71 2.89 36.94
C GLY A 581 17.42 3.70 38.03
N PRO A 582 17.95 4.89 37.66
CA PRO A 582 18.75 5.70 38.58
C PRO A 582 17.92 6.44 39.64
N THR A 583 16.59 6.49 39.50
CA THR A 583 15.70 7.21 40.43
C THR A 583 14.33 6.54 40.49
N LEU A 584 13.84 6.32 41.71
CA LEU A 584 12.49 5.87 42.01
C LEU A 584 11.94 6.78 43.14
N SER A 585 11.16 7.80 42.80
CA SER A 585 10.82 8.89 43.75
C SER A 585 9.34 9.32 43.75
N ALA A 586 8.72 9.40 44.93
CA ALA A 586 7.40 10.01 45.15
C ALA A 586 7.53 11.29 45.97
N THR A 587 6.95 12.40 45.51
CA THR A 587 6.98 13.70 46.22
C THR A 587 5.63 14.41 46.31
N GLY A 588 4.59 13.88 45.65
CA GLY A 588 3.30 14.55 45.48
C GLY A 588 2.19 14.15 46.46
N GLY A 589 2.46 13.21 47.36
CA GLY A 589 1.48 12.69 48.31
C GLY A 589 1.07 11.22 48.10
N GLY A 590 1.46 10.60 46.99
CA GLY A 590 1.32 9.15 46.77
C GLY A 590 2.38 8.32 47.50
N GLY A 591 2.07 7.04 47.71
CA GLY A 591 2.97 6.08 48.34
C GLY A 591 3.58 5.12 47.31
N ALA A 592 3.98 3.96 47.79
CA ALA A 592 4.36 2.82 46.98
C ALA A 592 3.72 1.55 47.56
N LEU A 593 3.16 0.71 46.68
CA LEU A 593 2.28 -0.37 47.10
C LEU A 593 2.68 -1.71 46.47
N VAL A 594 2.88 -2.70 47.33
CA VAL A 594 2.86 -4.13 46.98
C VAL A 594 1.69 -4.74 47.73
N SER A 595 0.58 -4.98 47.05
CA SER A 595 -0.65 -5.52 47.66
C SER A 595 -0.66 -7.05 47.71
N SER A 596 -0.01 -7.69 46.74
CA SER A 596 0.18 -9.14 46.73
C SER A 596 1.30 -9.56 45.77
N LEU A 597 2.00 -10.65 46.13
CA LEU A 597 2.90 -11.39 45.24
C LEU A 597 2.71 -12.88 45.51
N GLY A 598 2.45 -13.67 44.48
CA GLY A 598 2.11 -15.09 44.58
C GLY A 598 3.05 -15.99 43.80
N GLY A 599 2.87 -17.29 43.96
CA GLY A 599 3.61 -18.31 43.22
C GLY A 599 5.13 -18.11 43.31
N THR A 600 5.79 -17.90 42.17
CA THR A 600 7.25 -17.70 42.08
C THR A 600 7.61 -16.27 41.67
N ALA A 601 6.68 -15.32 41.79
CA ALA A 601 6.93 -13.94 41.43
C ALA A 601 8.00 -13.31 42.33
N THR A 602 8.88 -12.51 41.75
CA THR A 602 9.90 -11.76 42.49
C THR A 602 9.79 -10.28 42.20
N LEU A 603 9.88 -9.43 43.23
CA LEU A 603 10.05 -7.99 43.10
C LEU A 603 11.48 -7.60 43.50
N ASN A 604 12.20 -6.91 42.62
CA ASN A 604 13.58 -6.45 42.82
C ASN A 604 13.67 -4.93 42.62
N VAL A 605 13.59 -4.17 43.71
CA VAL A 605 13.78 -2.72 43.72
C VAL A 605 15.23 -2.41 44.06
N THR A 606 16.05 -2.29 43.02
CA THR A 606 17.48 -1.95 43.17
C THR A 606 17.76 -0.45 43.08
N ALA A 607 16.86 0.30 42.43
CA ALA A 607 16.86 1.75 42.44
C ALA A 607 16.63 2.28 43.88
N PRO A 608 17.31 3.35 44.31
CA PRO A 608 16.99 4.01 45.58
C PRO A 608 15.54 4.50 45.57
N LEU A 609 14.73 3.93 46.46
CA LEU A 609 13.33 4.29 46.64
C LEU A 609 13.25 5.47 47.62
N SER A 610 12.73 6.61 47.16
CA SER A 610 12.49 7.79 47.99
C SER A 610 11.02 8.19 47.97
N ILE A 611 10.40 8.29 49.14
CA ILE A 611 9.00 8.68 49.29
C ILE A 611 8.93 9.83 50.27
N THR A 612 8.39 10.96 49.84
CA THR A 612 8.34 12.19 50.64
C THR A 612 6.92 12.72 50.71
N ASN A 613 6.46 13.07 51.91
CA ASN A 613 5.14 13.63 52.18
C ASN A 613 3.96 12.78 51.68
N ALA A 614 4.10 11.44 51.70
CA ALA A 614 2.96 10.56 51.41
C ALA A 614 1.77 10.92 52.31
N THR A 615 0.56 10.99 51.76
CA THR A 615 -0.64 11.39 52.53
C THR A 615 -1.14 10.29 53.46
N GLY A 616 -0.80 9.03 53.17
CA GLY A 616 -1.03 7.86 54.01
C GLY A 616 0.29 7.13 54.30
N THR A 617 0.28 5.81 54.10
CA THR A 617 1.48 4.98 54.23
C THR A 617 2.51 5.35 53.17
N GLY A 618 3.79 5.42 53.56
CA GLY A 618 4.88 5.62 52.62
C GLY A 618 5.02 4.42 51.68
N LEU A 619 5.53 3.31 52.21
CA LEU A 619 5.65 2.03 51.51
C LEU A 619 4.78 0.97 52.20
N SER A 620 3.91 0.30 51.45
CA SER A 620 3.13 -0.84 51.95
C SER A 620 3.54 -2.12 51.22
N VAL A 621 3.87 -3.17 51.97
CA VAL A 621 4.22 -4.49 51.45
C VAL A 621 3.38 -5.55 52.14
N THR A 622 2.44 -6.13 51.40
CA THR A 622 1.51 -7.12 51.93
C THR A 622 1.34 -8.33 51.03
N ASN A 623 0.93 -9.45 51.63
CA ASN A 623 0.55 -10.69 50.96
C ASN A 623 1.61 -11.23 49.98
N VAL A 624 2.89 -11.15 50.35
CA VAL A 624 3.95 -11.86 49.63
C VAL A 624 3.90 -13.33 50.05
N ALA A 625 3.58 -14.24 49.13
CA ALA A 625 3.53 -15.68 49.41
C ALA A 625 4.91 -16.23 49.84
N SER A 626 4.93 -17.34 50.58
CA SER A 626 6.17 -17.98 51.08
C SER A 626 7.15 -18.44 49.98
N THR A 627 6.65 -18.66 48.76
CA THR A 627 7.45 -19.02 47.58
C THR A 627 7.78 -17.83 46.68
N ALA A 628 7.25 -16.64 47.00
CA ALA A 628 7.54 -15.37 46.34
C ALA A 628 8.53 -14.56 47.19
N SER A 629 9.09 -13.50 46.60
CA SER A 629 10.00 -12.63 47.35
C SER A 629 9.94 -11.18 46.88
N ALA A 630 10.07 -10.25 47.82
CA ALA A 630 10.31 -8.84 47.53
C ALA A 630 11.65 -8.37 48.12
N SER A 631 12.43 -7.63 47.35
CA SER A 631 13.71 -7.06 47.78
C SER A 631 13.76 -5.58 47.44
N PHE A 632 14.17 -4.78 48.41
CA PHE A 632 14.38 -3.34 48.30
C PHE A 632 15.82 -3.01 48.69
N GLY A 633 16.53 -2.27 47.84
CA GLY A 633 17.89 -1.83 48.08
C GLY A 633 17.95 -0.73 49.13
N GLU A 634 17.94 0.53 48.69
CA GLU A 634 17.83 1.68 49.59
C GLU A 634 16.38 2.16 49.63
N VAL A 635 15.85 2.38 50.85
CA VAL A 635 14.50 2.92 51.08
C VAL A 635 14.60 4.13 52.00
N THR A 636 14.11 5.28 51.52
CA THR A 636 13.96 6.50 52.30
C THR A 636 12.50 6.92 52.31
N VAL A 637 11.90 7.04 53.49
CA VAL A 637 10.55 7.57 53.67
C VAL A 637 10.62 8.80 54.57
N THR A 638 10.15 9.95 54.08
CA THR A 638 10.20 11.23 54.82
C THR A 638 8.79 11.76 55.01
N THR A 639 8.45 12.06 56.26
CA THR A 639 7.21 12.70 56.70
C THR A 639 5.92 12.06 56.17
N PRO A 640 5.73 10.74 56.33
CA PRO A 640 4.48 10.08 55.93
C PRO A 640 3.29 10.58 56.78
N GLY A 641 2.11 10.66 56.17
CA GLY A 641 0.85 11.01 56.82
C GLY A 641 0.25 9.87 57.64
N GLY A 642 0.82 8.67 57.55
CA GLY A 642 0.53 7.50 58.38
C GLY A 642 1.80 6.74 58.72
N THR A 643 1.82 5.44 58.47
CA THR A 643 2.99 4.57 58.71
C THR A 643 4.08 4.80 57.64
N GLY A 644 5.35 4.83 58.02
CA GLY A 644 6.45 4.93 57.06
C GLY A 644 6.53 3.70 56.16
N ILE A 645 6.72 2.52 56.76
CA ILE A 645 6.72 1.23 56.08
C ILE A 645 5.74 0.28 56.77
N PHE A 646 4.72 -0.18 56.05
CA PHE A 646 3.73 -1.14 56.54
C PHE A 646 3.99 -2.54 55.97
N ILE A 647 4.03 -3.56 56.84
CA ILE A 647 4.38 -4.93 56.47
C ILE A 647 3.35 -5.91 57.07
N ALA A 648 2.65 -6.66 56.21
CA ALA A 648 1.66 -7.65 56.67
C ALA A 648 1.55 -8.91 55.80
N ASP A 649 1.36 -10.08 56.43
CA ASP A 649 1.10 -11.36 55.74
C ASP A 649 2.16 -11.74 54.69
N ASN A 650 3.45 -11.63 55.04
CA ASN A 650 4.54 -11.83 54.08
C ASN A 650 5.41 -13.07 54.34
N GLY A 651 5.85 -13.69 53.25
CA GLY A 651 6.92 -14.68 53.17
C GLY A 651 8.30 -14.02 53.28
N THR A 652 9.05 -13.99 52.17
CA THR A 652 10.40 -13.39 52.14
C THR A 652 10.36 -11.94 51.68
N VAL A 653 10.74 -11.01 52.56
CA VAL A 653 10.94 -9.59 52.22
C VAL A 653 12.28 -9.09 52.77
N THR A 654 13.04 -8.40 51.91
CA THR A 654 14.40 -7.94 52.21
C THR A 654 14.48 -6.43 51.99
N PHE A 655 15.01 -5.70 52.96
CA PHE A 655 15.32 -4.28 52.87
C PHE A 655 16.83 -4.09 53.09
N GLY A 656 17.49 -3.30 52.26
CA GLY A 656 18.87 -2.88 52.49
C GLY A 656 18.93 -1.71 53.47
N THR A 657 19.58 -0.61 53.09
CA THR A 657 19.60 0.61 53.92
C THR A 657 18.21 1.21 53.97
N THR A 658 17.67 1.41 55.17
CA THR A 658 16.33 1.95 55.39
C THR A 658 16.39 3.19 56.28
N GLN A 659 15.83 4.29 55.81
CA GLN A 659 15.67 5.52 56.60
C GLN A 659 14.20 5.92 56.61
N VAL A 660 13.66 6.15 57.80
CA VAL A 660 12.31 6.71 57.97
C VAL A 660 12.41 7.95 58.86
N THR A 661 12.05 9.12 58.33
CA THR A 661 11.94 10.36 59.12
C THR A 661 10.47 10.64 59.39
N LEU A 662 10.04 10.60 60.65
CA LEU A 662 8.65 10.85 61.00
C LEU A 662 8.29 12.34 60.97
N GLY A 663 7.06 12.63 60.54
CA GLY A 663 6.46 13.96 60.61
C GLY A 663 5.37 13.99 61.68
N ALA A 664 4.81 15.16 61.96
CA ALA A 664 3.79 15.32 63.01
C ALA A 664 2.50 14.50 62.78
N ALA A 665 2.20 14.14 61.53
CA ALA A 665 1.02 13.34 61.17
C ALA A 665 1.30 11.82 61.16
N SER A 666 2.57 11.40 61.27
CA SER A 666 2.93 9.99 61.19
C SER A 666 2.44 9.20 62.41
N THR A 667 2.20 7.89 62.22
CA THR A 667 1.78 6.97 63.29
C THR A 667 2.92 6.08 63.76
N ALA A 668 3.59 5.41 62.82
CA ALA A 668 4.70 4.51 63.06
C ALA A 668 5.80 4.68 62.00
N GLY A 669 7.06 4.43 62.35
CA GLY A 669 8.16 4.33 61.39
C GLY A 669 8.03 3.06 60.54
N ILE A 670 8.00 1.91 61.20
CA ILE A 670 7.74 0.61 60.61
C ILE A 670 6.65 -0.07 61.43
N GLU A 671 5.66 -0.66 60.78
CA GLU A 671 4.56 -1.37 61.43
C GLU A 671 4.46 -2.79 60.87
N PHE A 672 4.41 -3.78 61.77
CA PHE A 672 4.16 -5.17 61.42
C PHE A 672 2.76 -5.59 61.82
N LEU A 673 2.04 -6.22 60.90
CA LEU A 673 0.75 -6.84 61.16
C LEU A 673 0.74 -8.30 60.70
N ASP A 674 -0.08 -9.12 61.35
CA ASP A 674 -0.33 -10.51 60.99
C ASP A 674 0.95 -11.38 60.86
N ILE A 675 0.94 -12.41 60.00
CA ILE A 675 2.00 -13.43 59.97
C ILE A 675 3.09 -13.04 58.98
N ASN A 676 4.30 -12.83 59.47
CA ASN A 676 5.48 -12.58 58.64
C ASN A 676 6.55 -13.66 58.86
N GLU A 677 7.02 -14.32 57.80
CA GLU A 677 7.96 -15.45 57.88
C GLU A 677 9.43 -14.99 57.91
N HIS A 678 9.89 -14.32 56.85
CA HIS A 678 11.31 -13.98 56.64
C HIS A 678 11.46 -12.53 56.22
N ILE A 679 11.39 -11.62 57.20
CA ILE A 679 11.66 -10.19 56.99
C ILE A 679 13.07 -9.86 57.48
N SER A 680 13.86 -9.17 56.67
CA SER A 680 15.18 -8.70 57.06
C SER A 680 15.44 -7.27 56.61
N PHE A 681 16.19 -6.55 57.43
CA PHE A 681 16.61 -5.17 57.19
C PHE A 681 18.12 -5.08 57.28
N GLY A 682 18.72 -4.23 56.43
CA GLY A 682 20.07 -3.73 56.61
C GLY A 682 20.13 -2.65 57.68
N THR A 683 21.02 -1.68 57.51
CA THR A 683 21.08 -0.53 58.42
C THR A 683 19.77 0.22 58.39
N THR A 684 19.10 0.30 59.54
CA THR A 684 17.80 0.97 59.68
C THR A 684 17.91 2.13 60.64
N THR A 685 17.49 3.32 60.19
CA THR A 685 17.41 4.54 60.99
C THR A 685 15.98 5.05 60.99
N ILE A 686 15.43 5.33 62.18
CA ILE A 686 14.11 5.94 62.33
C ILE A 686 14.29 7.22 63.15
N ASP A 687 14.09 8.35 62.49
CA ASP A 687 14.37 9.68 63.03
C ASP A 687 13.07 10.43 63.37
N GLU A 688 13.21 11.43 64.25
CA GLU A 688 12.14 12.36 64.64
C GLU A 688 10.87 11.68 65.22
N VAL A 689 11.04 10.57 65.95
CA VAL A 689 9.92 9.88 66.61
C VAL A 689 9.33 10.77 67.72
N GLY A 690 8.15 11.30 67.47
CA GLY A 690 7.43 12.23 68.36
C GLY A 690 6.60 11.54 69.45
N ALA A 691 5.91 12.37 70.24
CA ALA A 691 5.01 11.89 71.28
C ALA A 691 3.79 11.18 70.67
N ASN A 692 3.48 9.97 71.16
CA ASN A 692 2.43 9.07 70.67
C ASN A 692 2.69 8.47 69.27
N GLN A 693 3.95 8.48 68.83
CA GLN A 693 4.40 7.75 67.64
C GLN A 693 5.27 6.56 68.06
N THR A 694 5.28 5.52 67.25
CA THR A 694 6.16 4.37 67.41
C THR A 694 7.29 4.42 66.39
N GLY A 695 8.50 4.04 66.79
CA GLY A 695 9.58 3.83 65.84
C GLY A 695 9.29 2.56 65.03
N ILE A 696 9.19 1.44 65.74
CA ILE A 696 8.75 0.15 65.21
C ILE A 696 7.59 -0.32 66.09
N ASP A 697 6.46 -0.67 65.49
CA ASP A 697 5.28 -1.27 66.14
C ASP A 697 5.16 -2.76 65.76
#